data_AF-A0A812WA04-F1
#
_entry.id   AF-A0A812WA04-F1
#
_cell.length_a   1.000
_cell.length_b   1.000
_cell.length_c   1.000
_cell.angle_alpha   90.00
_cell.angle_beta   90.00
_cell.angle_gamma   90.00
#
_symmetry.space_group_name_H-M   'P 1'
#
loop_
_entity.id
_entity.type
_entity.pdbx_description
1 polymer ?
#
loop_
_entity_poly.entity_id
_entity_poly.type
_entity_poly.pdbx_seq_one_letter_code
_entity_poly.pdbx_strand_id
1 'polypeptide(L)'
;MFLFNSAVMGFGNSLWMHLVLEQFDNMVTNVANSYRIQEECDVLSLVLAQYEGPIILMEFKAVMLASLRSLVPKDWDSAHEVAWNWFWENIEHMLRALMGKPATQQHALDQFILGLSQDQLTFLRREIYKRFFTLAPAGQDYFKQSTTRLYWIADKVVEMTTEMFKDPKRLVEDISALGLRHVGYGIPTEFFAPFVSAAVDAVKTMEAQELAQDAFRWSLTLVSKILVRTILEGSTIVMKAINTNDAKQLRKAISVAPRGKRAQELLNITVGTKSISPLIWSIESGSLVTAKAMLEDLLVIRADRDNYYFGCDHLFERHPEIIQRLSFDAPQLLPTLLDGLIWRSRTTMNGQRRVNYYVKHLIQDAEGHFNQALAWIVEGHDPKIICHDVVVLFSDLLWSGLAGHTFLLGRCYFLFTLAVFIAGQSILQQLREDLQNQTDGERIAIFACRITIYVFSMGALLINQVRCLITDIRERNLVKLFGVLPFPQYLTNTMQIGNLALMLCLLVMCTQEPIFHCLSSGEADFKDLLFHQHCFAGEQRKEAYATISMVAMLLYWALLLDLTIFSMRISAFTLVCGRVLSELGLFLSSLVFLIVTFASSIAALNHHCEDFINIPVGALSLMEISLGMFPSQNFQEIQDEISVLLTVSLFIIVVIVFLLNLLVAQLNGAYASVYDDMVGYARLTRGSIIVSALEGVSANRWQRFLASLRFEERLEFNEGDVGLAGGIQVTEPANEHPTTVENIRRFGGSTSPAMPWPEEVHGDEAEDKLDRLEKVILRATKKITSRSKKNGTGSSSMAGSSSQMSSTSDQDSSGADGSE
;
A
#
# COMPACT_ATOMS: atom_id res chain seq x y z
N MET A 1 -25.26 0.19 41.00
CA MET A 1 -25.52 0.34 42.45
C MET A 1 -25.56 1.80 42.90
N PHE A 2 -24.56 2.64 42.60
CA PHE A 2 -24.59 4.06 42.99
C PHE A 2 -25.89 4.79 42.57
N LEU A 3 -26.27 4.70 41.30
CA LEU A 3 -27.50 5.30 40.77
C LEU A 3 -28.79 4.78 41.42
N PHE A 4 -28.78 3.53 41.88
CA PHE A 4 -29.92 2.95 42.59
C PHE A 4 -30.04 3.55 43.99
N ASN A 5 -28.94 3.61 44.75
CA ASN A 5 -28.95 4.19 46.08
C ASN A 5 -29.16 5.71 46.07
N SER A 6 -28.67 6.43 45.04
CA SER A 6 -28.98 7.85 44.89
C SER A 6 -30.49 8.05 44.74
N ALA A 7 -31.17 7.24 43.92
CA ALA A 7 -32.62 7.29 43.76
C ALA A 7 -33.37 6.97 45.05
N VAL A 8 -32.96 5.92 45.79
CA VAL A 8 -33.57 5.53 47.07
C VAL A 8 -33.41 6.62 48.14
N MET A 9 -32.28 7.34 48.15
CA MET A 9 -32.00 8.43 49.09
C MET A 9 -32.63 9.77 48.67
N GLY A 10 -33.43 9.81 47.59
CA GLY A 10 -34.11 11.02 47.12
C GLY A 10 -33.30 11.89 46.14
N PHE A 11 -32.12 11.43 45.72
CA PHE A 11 -31.19 12.13 44.82
C PHE A 11 -31.24 11.63 43.37
N GLY A 12 -32.26 10.85 42.98
CA GLY A 12 -32.34 10.22 41.65
C GLY A 12 -32.28 11.19 40.47
N ASN A 13 -32.73 12.44 40.66
CA ASN A 13 -32.72 13.48 39.63
C ASN A 13 -31.43 14.35 39.67
N SER A 14 -30.47 14.03 40.54
CA SER A 14 -29.25 14.81 40.71
C SER A 14 -28.24 14.53 39.60
N LEU A 15 -28.28 15.32 38.53
CA LEU A 15 -27.39 15.18 37.37
C LEU A 15 -25.92 15.44 37.74
N TRP A 16 -25.62 16.32 38.70
CA TRP A 16 -24.23 16.59 39.11
C TRP A 16 -23.55 15.36 39.75
N MET A 17 -24.29 14.52 40.47
CA MET A 17 -23.74 13.28 41.02
C MET A 17 -23.33 12.29 39.93
N HIS A 18 -24.02 12.30 38.78
CA HIS A 18 -23.62 11.50 37.62
C HIS A 18 -22.30 12.00 37.02
N LEU A 19 -22.11 13.32 36.94
CA LEU A 19 -20.87 13.92 36.44
C LEU A 19 -19.65 13.53 37.30
N VAL A 20 -19.81 13.53 38.63
CA VAL A 20 -18.77 13.03 39.54
C VAL A 20 -18.54 11.53 39.33
N LEU A 21 -19.61 10.74 39.22
CA LEU A 21 -19.53 9.29 39.06
C LEU A 21 -18.79 8.88 37.77
N GLU A 22 -18.97 9.61 36.67
CA GLU A 22 -18.27 9.38 35.40
C GLU A 22 -16.75 9.47 35.52
N GLN A 23 -16.23 10.34 36.40
CA GLN A 23 -14.78 10.50 36.63
C GLN A 23 -14.27 9.74 37.86
N PHE A 24 -15.18 9.18 38.66
CA PHE A 24 -14.85 8.56 39.93
C PHE A 24 -13.92 7.35 39.77
N ASP A 25 -14.10 6.54 38.74
CA ASP A 25 -13.23 5.39 38.46
C ASP A 25 -11.78 5.81 38.19
N ASN A 26 -11.58 6.87 37.40
CA ASN A 26 -10.25 7.43 37.15
C ASN A 26 -9.60 7.98 38.43
N MET A 27 -10.39 8.60 39.32
CA MET A 27 -9.88 9.09 40.60
C MET A 27 -9.46 7.95 41.53
N VAL A 28 -10.27 6.89 41.61
CA VAL A 28 -10.02 5.73 42.47
C VAL A 28 -8.81 4.93 41.99
N THR A 29 -8.76 4.59 40.69
CA THR A 29 -7.66 3.84 40.09
C THR A 29 -6.31 4.55 40.24
N ASN A 30 -6.34 5.88 40.35
CA ASN A 30 -5.15 6.72 40.50
C ASN A 30 -4.96 7.29 41.91
N VAL A 31 -5.59 6.68 42.95
CA VAL A 31 -5.51 7.17 44.34
C VAL A 31 -4.07 7.30 44.89
N ALA A 32 -3.14 6.51 44.37
CA ALA A 32 -1.72 6.57 44.76
C ALA A 32 -0.94 7.74 44.10
N ASN A 33 -1.50 8.39 43.08
CA ASN A 33 -0.87 9.46 42.33
C ASN A 33 -1.57 10.81 42.60
N SER A 34 -1.05 11.56 43.56
CA SER A 34 -1.64 12.84 43.97
C SER A 34 -1.76 13.86 42.83
N TYR A 35 -0.81 13.88 41.89
CA TYR A 35 -0.87 14.76 40.72
C TYR A 35 -2.02 14.40 39.79
N ARG A 36 -2.26 13.10 39.60
CA ARG A 36 -3.35 12.60 38.75
C ARG A 36 -4.72 12.90 39.36
N ILE A 37 -4.88 12.71 40.67
CA ILE A 37 -6.13 13.06 41.37
C ILE A 37 -6.38 14.56 41.30
N GLN A 38 -5.33 15.38 41.49
CA GLN A 38 -5.47 16.83 41.39
C GLN A 38 -5.95 17.25 39.99
N GLU A 39 -5.38 16.67 38.93
CA GLU A 39 -5.80 16.94 37.56
C GLU A 39 -7.25 16.53 37.30
N GLU A 40 -7.66 15.34 37.74
CA GLU A 40 -9.06 14.89 37.63
C GLU A 40 -10.00 15.82 38.43
N CYS A 41 -9.59 16.30 39.60
CA CYS A 41 -10.36 17.29 40.36
C CYS A 41 -10.41 18.67 39.69
N ASP A 42 -9.31 19.11 39.08
CA ASP A 42 -9.23 20.35 38.31
C ASP A 42 -10.23 20.30 37.13
N VAL A 43 -10.25 19.19 36.37
CA VAL A 43 -11.21 18.97 35.28
C VAL A 43 -12.64 18.82 35.80
N LEU A 44 -12.86 18.05 36.87
CA LEU A 44 -14.18 17.90 37.47
C LEU A 44 -14.75 19.25 37.92
N SER A 45 -13.92 20.13 38.47
CA SER A 45 -14.35 21.46 38.90
C SER A 45 -14.88 22.32 37.74
N LEU A 46 -14.31 22.17 36.54
CA LEU A 46 -14.78 22.82 35.32
C LEU A 46 -16.12 22.25 34.86
N VAL A 47 -16.24 20.91 34.87
CA VAL A 47 -17.48 20.21 34.50
C VAL A 47 -18.62 20.58 35.47
N LEU A 48 -18.34 20.61 36.77
CA LEU A 48 -19.31 20.98 37.79
C LEU A 48 -19.72 22.45 37.73
N ALA A 49 -18.83 23.35 37.28
CA ALA A 49 -19.16 24.76 37.12
C ALA A 49 -20.21 25.03 36.04
N GLN A 50 -20.41 24.09 35.10
CA GLN A 50 -21.43 24.17 34.05
C GLN A 50 -22.79 23.66 34.51
N TYR A 51 -22.87 23.01 35.68
CA TYR A 51 -24.12 22.50 36.21
C TYR A 51 -24.96 23.61 36.85
N GLU A 52 -26.21 23.73 36.42
CA GLU A 52 -27.18 24.65 36.99
C GLU A 52 -27.89 24.01 38.20
N GLY A 53 -27.39 24.25 39.40
CA GLY A 53 -28.04 23.82 40.64
C GLY A 53 -27.15 23.79 41.88
N PRO A 54 -27.70 23.52 43.07
CA PRO A 54 -26.90 23.37 44.28
C PRO A 54 -26.08 22.08 44.24
N ILE A 55 -24.77 22.21 44.51
CA ILE A 55 -23.84 21.08 44.61
C ILE A 55 -23.47 20.89 46.08
N ILE A 56 -23.85 19.74 46.65
CA ILE A 56 -23.61 19.41 48.05
C ILE A 56 -22.76 18.14 48.13
N LEU A 57 -21.44 18.31 48.16
CA LEU A 57 -20.47 17.19 48.09
C LEU A 57 -20.65 16.15 49.21
N MET A 58 -21.19 16.55 50.37
CA MET A 58 -21.53 15.63 51.47
C MET A 58 -22.62 14.63 51.10
N GLU A 59 -23.54 14.97 50.19
CA GLU A 59 -24.59 14.06 49.73
C GLU A 59 -24.00 12.95 48.86
N PHE A 60 -23.02 13.28 48.02
CA PHE A 60 -22.30 12.28 47.21
C PHE A 60 -21.56 11.28 48.11
N LYS A 61 -20.90 11.76 49.18
CA LYS A 61 -20.25 10.92 50.19
C LYS A 61 -21.20 9.88 50.77
N ALA A 62 -22.40 10.31 51.17
CA ALA A 62 -23.41 9.45 51.79
C ALA A 62 -23.88 8.35 50.82
N VAL A 63 -24.18 8.72 49.57
CA VAL A 63 -24.59 7.78 48.51
C VAL A 63 -23.46 6.82 48.15
N MET A 64 -22.23 7.32 48.04
CA MET A 64 -21.03 6.53 47.75
C MET A 64 -20.84 5.42 48.79
N LEU A 65 -20.81 5.77 50.09
CA LEU A 65 -20.62 4.81 51.17
C LEU A 65 -21.76 3.80 51.25
N ALA A 66 -23.02 4.23 51.10
CA ALA A 66 -24.16 3.32 51.05
C ALA A 66 -24.05 2.31 49.90
N SER A 67 -23.54 2.76 48.74
CA SER A 67 -23.36 1.94 47.54
C SER A 67 -22.25 0.92 47.67
N LEU A 68 -21.11 1.32 48.22
CA LEU A 68 -19.99 0.41 48.45
C LEU A 68 -20.33 -0.65 49.50
N ARG A 69 -20.99 -0.26 50.61
CA ARG A 69 -21.53 -1.21 51.61
C ARG A 69 -22.49 -2.22 51.01
N SER A 70 -23.33 -1.79 50.07
CA SER A 70 -24.30 -2.66 49.41
C SER A 70 -23.65 -3.64 48.42
N LEU A 71 -22.50 -3.28 47.85
CA LEU A 71 -21.77 -4.10 46.87
C LEU A 71 -20.96 -5.22 47.53
N VAL A 72 -20.37 -4.95 48.69
CA VAL A 72 -19.50 -5.91 49.42
C VAL A 72 -19.90 -6.06 50.89
N PRO A 73 -21.16 -6.40 51.21
CA PRO A 73 -21.66 -6.40 52.59
C PRO A 73 -20.99 -7.42 53.51
N LYS A 74 -20.39 -8.48 52.95
CA LYS A 74 -19.71 -9.54 53.70
C LYS A 74 -18.27 -9.17 54.08
N ASP A 75 -17.62 -8.36 53.25
CA ASP A 75 -16.21 -8.00 53.40
C ASP A 75 -16.03 -6.56 53.91
N TRP A 76 -17.12 -5.78 53.98
CA TRP A 76 -17.10 -4.41 54.49
C TRP A 76 -16.84 -4.37 56.00
N ASP A 77 -15.75 -3.70 56.39
CA ASP A 77 -15.36 -3.50 57.77
C ASP A 77 -15.09 -2.01 58.08
N SER A 78 -14.67 -1.72 59.31
CA SER A 78 -14.29 -0.36 59.71
C SER A 78 -13.09 0.19 58.93
N ALA A 79 -12.19 -0.66 58.43
CA ALA A 79 -11.02 -0.22 57.68
C ALA A 79 -11.41 0.28 56.28
N HIS A 80 -12.32 -0.43 55.60
CA HIS A 80 -12.91 0.03 54.33
C HIS A 80 -13.62 1.38 54.51
N GLU A 81 -14.42 1.51 55.56
CA GLU A 81 -15.12 2.74 55.90
C GLU A 81 -14.15 3.92 56.06
N VAL A 82 -13.08 3.76 56.84
CA VAL A 82 -12.05 4.80 57.04
C VAL A 82 -11.34 5.14 55.74
N ALA A 83 -10.96 4.15 54.93
CA ALA A 83 -10.24 4.37 53.68
C ALA A 83 -11.07 5.17 52.66
N TRP A 84 -12.34 4.83 52.47
CA TRP A 84 -13.23 5.53 51.54
C TRP A 84 -13.63 6.92 52.04
N ASN A 85 -13.79 7.10 53.36
CA ASN A 85 -13.99 8.42 53.96
C ASN A 85 -12.77 9.32 53.72
N TRP A 86 -11.57 8.82 54.00
CA TRP A 86 -10.33 9.54 53.76
C TRP A 86 -10.20 9.93 52.28
N PHE A 87 -10.44 8.99 51.36
CA PHE A 87 -10.36 9.24 49.92
C PHE A 87 -11.28 10.39 49.49
N TRP A 88 -12.56 10.32 49.86
CA TRP A 88 -13.53 11.34 49.47
C TRP A 88 -13.28 12.68 50.14
N GLU A 89 -12.88 12.71 51.41
CA GLU A 89 -12.56 13.97 52.12
C GLU A 89 -11.42 14.74 51.44
N ASN A 90 -10.43 14.04 50.88
CA ASN A 90 -9.37 14.66 50.09
C ASN A 90 -9.91 15.24 48.78
N ILE A 91 -10.74 14.49 48.04
CA ILE A 91 -11.40 14.98 46.82
C ILE A 91 -12.26 16.20 47.12
N GLU A 92 -13.08 16.11 48.16
CA GLU A 92 -13.97 17.18 48.59
C GLU A 92 -13.18 18.44 48.95
N HIS A 93 -12.05 18.31 49.67
CA HIS A 93 -11.18 19.44 49.98
C HIS A 93 -10.63 20.12 48.70
N MET A 94 -10.19 19.33 47.72
CA MET A 94 -9.69 19.85 46.44
C MET A 94 -10.79 20.55 45.63
N LEU A 95 -11.98 19.93 45.52
CA LEU A 95 -13.11 20.52 44.81
C LEU A 95 -13.58 21.81 45.48
N ARG A 96 -13.73 21.83 46.80
CA ARG A 96 -14.13 23.04 47.56
C ARG A 96 -13.16 24.20 47.34
N ALA A 97 -11.88 23.94 47.16
CA ALA A 97 -10.88 24.98 46.86
C ALA A 97 -11.08 25.64 45.49
N LEU A 98 -11.79 24.98 44.56
CA LEU A 98 -12.03 25.43 43.20
C LEU A 98 -13.49 25.85 42.93
N MET A 99 -14.46 25.41 43.74
CA MET A 99 -15.87 25.73 43.56
C MET A 99 -16.12 27.25 43.41
N GLY A 100 -16.87 27.62 42.37
CA GLY A 100 -17.23 29.01 42.06
C GLY A 100 -16.14 29.84 41.37
N LYS A 101 -14.88 29.40 41.37
CA LYS A 101 -13.78 30.10 40.68
C LYS A 101 -13.83 29.99 39.14
N PRO A 102 -14.14 28.83 38.54
CA PRO A 102 -14.17 28.70 37.08
C PRO A 102 -15.05 29.70 36.36
N ALA A 103 -16.26 29.97 36.88
CA ALA A 103 -17.20 30.89 36.24
C ALA A 103 -16.68 32.34 36.20
N THR A 104 -16.07 32.82 37.29
CA THR A 104 -15.51 34.17 37.36
C THR A 104 -14.21 34.28 36.56
N GLN A 105 -13.38 33.24 36.58
CA GLN A 105 -12.16 33.14 35.78
C GLN A 105 -12.45 33.12 34.28
N GLN A 106 -13.43 32.33 33.85
CA GLN A 106 -13.87 32.27 32.46
C GLN A 106 -14.30 33.63 31.96
N HIS A 107 -15.19 34.31 32.68
CA HIS A 107 -15.68 35.62 32.29
C HIS A 107 -14.55 36.66 32.19
N ALA A 108 -13.64 36.70 33.16
CA ALA A 108 -12.49 37.61 33.13
C ALA A 108 -11.56 37.32 31.94
N LEU A 109 -11.33 36.04 31.63
CA LEU A 109 -10.47 35.62 30.53
C LEU A 109 -11.10 35.90 29.15
N ASP A 110 -12.39 35.59 28.98
CA ASP A 110 -13.15 35.88 27.75
C ASP A 110 -13.15 37.40 27.48
N GLN A 111 -13.39 38.23 28.51
CA GLN A 111 -13.33 39.69 28.37
C GLN A 111 -11.94 40.20 27.96
N PHE A 112 -10.88 39.64 28.55
CA PHE A 112 -9.51 40.00 28.19
C PHE A 112 -9.20 39.64 26.73
N ILE A 113 -9.45 38.39 26.32
CA ILE A 113 -9.10 37.90 24.98
C ILE A 113 -9.91 38.58 23.89
N LEU A 114 -11.23 38.74 24.09
CA LEU A 114 -12.10 39.44 23.12
C LEU A 114 -11.79 40.94 23.03
N GLY A 115 -11.18 41.52 24.07
CA GLY A 115 -10.77 42.92 24.11
C GLY A 115 -9.46 43.22 23.37
N LEU A 116 -8.69 42.20 22.94
CA LEU A 116 -7.40 42.41 22.28
C LEU A 116 -7.55 42.85 20.83
N SER A 117 -6.84 43.93 20.45
CA SER A 117 -6.71 44.33 19.05
C SER A 117 -5.76 43.40 18.27
N GLN A 118 -5.80 43.44 16.94
CA GLN A 118 -4.92 42.60 16.11
C GLN A 118 -3.42 42.92 16.32
N ASP A 119 -3.08 44.18 16.61
CA ASP A 119 -1.71 44.59 16.93
C ASP A 119 -1.26 44.02 18.28
N GLN A 120 -2.15 44.03 19.28
CA GLN A 120 -1.90 43.45 20.60
C GLN A 120 -1.76 41.93 20.53
N LEU A 121 -2.57 41.24 19.73
CA LEU A 121 -2.43 39.80 19.47
C LEU A 121 -1.08 39.50 18.79
N THR A 122 -0.68 40.31 17.82
CA THR A 122 0.63 40.16 17.14
C THR A 122 1.79 40.38 18.12
N PHE A 123 1.68 41.36 19.01
CA PHE A 123 2.63 41.57 20.10
C PHE A 123 2.72 40.34 21.02
N LEU A 124 1.58 39.84 21.49
CA LEU A 124 1.49 38.66 22.37
C LEU A 124 2.17 37.44 21.72
N ARG A 125 1.80 37.10 20.48
CA ARG A 125 2.37 35.97 19.73
C ARG A 125 3.89 36.06 19.64
N ARG A 126 4.43 37.23 19.31
CA ARG A 126 5.88 37.45 19.21
C ARG A 126 6.57 37.31 20.57
N GLU A 127 5.97 37.89 21.60
CA GLU A 127 6.57 37.97 22.92
C GLU A 127 6.61 36.61 23.62
N ILE A 128 5.60 35.74 23.41
CA ILE A 128 5.58 34.35 23.89
C ILE A 128 6.85 33.61 23.44
N TYR A 129 7.11 33.54 22.13
CA TYR A 129 8.26 32.79 21.62
C TYR A 129 9.59 33.45 21.94
N LYS A 130 9.67 34.78 21.87
CA LYS A 130 10.89 35.52 22.24
C LYS A 130 11.32 35.18 23.68
N ARG A 131 10.37 35.16 24.62
CA ARG A 131 10.63 34.80 26.02
C ARG A 131 10.90 33.32 26.18
N PHE A 132 10.13 32.45 25.55
CA PHE A 132 10.33 31.01 25.60
C PHE A 132 11.74 30.64 25.14
N PHE A 133 12.21 31.17 24.02
CA PHE A 133 13.56 30.94 23.52
C PHE A 133 14.67 31.57 24.36
N THR A 134 14.33 32.53 25.23
CA THR A 134 15.26 33.06 26.25
C THR A 134 15.33 32.11 27.45
N LEU A 135 14.18 31.58 27.90
CA LEU A 135 14.10 30.66 29.04
C LEU A 135 14.61 29.25 28.73
N ALA A 136 14.38 28.77 27.50
CA ALA A 136 14.79 27.45 27.03
C ALA A 136 15.35 27.55 25.60
N PRO A 137 16.63 27.95 25.43
CA PRO A 137 17.25 28.12 24.11
C PRO A 137 17.22 26.84 23.26
N ALA A 138 17.38 25.67 23.87
CA ALA A 138 17.28 24.37 23.20
C ALA A 138 15.89 24.11 22.58
N GLY A 139 14.85 24.80 23.04
CA GLY A 139 13.52 24.74 22.44
C GLY A 139 13.50 25.23 20.99
N GLN A 140 14.42 26.10 20.58
CA GLN A 140 14.48 26.61 19.19
C GLN A 140 14.61 25.49 18.15
N ASP A 141 15.32 24.41 18.49
CA ASP A 141 15.52 23.28 17.57
C ASP A 141 14.22 22.55 17.21
N TYR A 142 13.22 22.61 18.09
CA TYR A 142 11.90 22.00 17.90
C TYR A 142 10.91 22.94 17.19
N PHE A 143 11.24 24.23 17.07
CA PHE A 143 10.39 25.25 16.47
C PHE A 143 10.98 25.81 15.16
N LYS A 144 11.50 24.92 14.27
CA LYS A 144 11.96 25.25 12.91
C LYS A 144 10.81 25.48 11.93
N GLN A 145 9.90 26.37 12.28
CA GLN A 145 8.68 26.67 11.53
C GLN A 145 8.67 28.15 11.11
N SER A 146 7.87 28.49 10.09
CA SER A 146 7.69 29.89 9.70
C SER A 146 7.06 30.70 10.84
N THR A 147 7.37 31.99 10.92
CA THR A 147 6.78 32.90 11.92
C THR A 147 5.25 32.86 11.89
N THR A 148 4.66 32.75 10.70
CA THR A 148 3.20 32.60 10.53
C THR A 148 2.67 31.34 11.20
N ARG A 149 3.40 30.21 11.10
CA ARG A 149 3.01 28.96 11.78
C ARG A 149 3.17 29.07 13.28
N LEU A 150 4.23 29.72 13.78
CA LEU A 150 4.41 29.98 15.21
C LEU A 150 3.25 30.82 15.75
N TYR A 151 2.84 31.86 15.04
CA TYR A 151 1.72 32.71 15.41
C TYR A 151 0.41 31.95 15.46
N TRP A 152 0.16 31.08 14.48
CA TRP A 152 -1.00 30.19 14.49
C TRP A 152 -0.99 29.23 15.70
N ILE A 153 0.18 28.68 16.07
CA ILE A 153 0.31 27.83 17.27
C ILE A 153 0.00 28.64 18.54
N ALA A 154 0.51 29.87 18.64
CA ALA A 154 0.23 30.74 19.79
C ALA A 154 -1.26 31.08 19.89
N ASP A 155 -1.94 31.33 18.76
CA ASP A 155 -3.40 31.50 18.74
C ASP A 155 -4.12 30.26 19.25
N LYS A 156 -3.70 29.06 18.81
CA LYS A 156 -4.27 27.81 19.30
C LYS A 156 -4.04 27.61 20.79
N VAL A 157 -2.87 27.97 21.32
CA VAL A 157 -2.62 27.90 22.77
C VAL A 157 -3.58 28.81 23.54
N VAL A 158 -3.79 30.05 23.08
CA VAL A 158 -4.72 30.99 23.71
C VAL A 158 -6.18 30.53 23.56
N GLU A 159 -6.54 29.95 22.42
CA GLU A 159 -7.87 29.36 22.21
C GLU A 159 -8.13 28.23 23.20
N MET A 160 -7.16 27.32 23.37
CA MET A 160 -7.27 26.18 24.30
C MET A 160 -7.44 26.62 25.76
N THR A 161 -6.79 27.72 26.21
CA THR A 161 -6.99 28.22 27.59
C THR A 161 -8.41 28.71 27.83
N THR A 162 -9.06 29.23 26.78
CA THR A 162 -10.43 29.72 26.84
C THR A 162 -11.44 28.58 26.68
N GLU A 163 -11.21 27.67 25.74
CA GLU A 163 -12.05 26.49 25.49
C GLU A 163 -12.07 25.54 26.68
N MET A 164 -11.01 25.50 27.49
CA MET A 164 -10.94 24.65 28.68
C MET A 164 -12.08 24.92 29.66
N PHE A 165 -12.54 26.17 29.78
CA PHE A 165 -13.68 26.53 30.61
C PHE A 165 -15.04 26.20 29.94
N LYS A 166 -15.10 26.24 28.60
CA LYS A 166 -16.34 26.08 27.81
C LYS A 166 -16.71 24.62 27.60
N ASP A 167 -15.74 23.77 27.30
CA ASP A 167 -15.96 22.35 27.02
C ASP A 167 -14.74 21.51 27.48
N PRO A 168 -14.59 21.32 28.81
CA PRO A 168 -13.41 20.67 29.38
C PRO A 168 -13.28 19.20 28.95
N LYS A 169 -14.39 18.47 28.77
CA LYS A 169 -14.34 17.04 28.40
C LYS A 169 -13.76 16.87 26.99
N ARG A 170 -14.30 17.60 26.01
CA ARG A 170 -13.78 17.58 24.63
C ARG A 170 -12.33 18.04 24.60
N LEU A 171 -11.99 19.11 25.33
CA LEU A 171 -10.64 19.64 25.28
C LEU A 171 -9.61 18.69 25.91
N VAL A 172 -9.94 17.97 26.99
CA VAL A 172 -9.07 16.92 27.55
C VAL A 172 -8.77 15.84 26.52
N GLU A 173 -9.77 15.43 25.73
CA GLU A 173 -9.58 14.48 24.64
C GLU A 173 -8.67 15.02 23.53
N ASP A 174 -8.88 16.27 23.12
CA ASP A 174 -8.08 16.93 22.08
C ASP A 174 -6.63 17.15 22.52
N ILE A 175 -6.40 17.54 23.78
CA ILE A 175 -5.06 17.66 24.37
C ILE A 175 -4.39 16.29 24.46
N SER A 176 -5.12 15.24 24.86
CA SER A 176 -4.56 13.89 24.93
C SER A 176 -4.17 13.37 23.53
N ALA A 177 -5.00 13.63 22.51
CA ALA A 177 -4.64 13.33 21.12
C ALA A 177 -3.43 14.14 20.63
N LEU A 178 -3.32 15.40 21.03
CA LEU A 178 -2.15 16.23 20.75
C LEU A 178 -0.89 15.70 21.46
N GLY A 179 -1.02 15.23 22.70
CA GLY A 179 0.09 14.66 23.48
C GLY A 179 0.65 13.40 22.86
N LEU A 180 -0.20 12.51 22.34
CA LEU A 180 0.26 11.33 21.59
C LEU A 180 1.05 11.69 20.34
N ARG A 181 0.70 12.79 19.65
CA ARG A 181 1.54 13.30 18.54
C ARG A 181 2.88 13.84 19.03
N HIS A 182 2.91 14.52 20.17
CA HIS A 182 4.15 15.01 20.77
C HIS A 182 5.09 13.86 21.19
N VAL A 183 4.56 12.73 21.65
CA VAL A 183 5.33 11.49 21.86
C VAL A 183 6.04 11.07 20.59
N GLY A 184 5.30 11.04 19.49
CA GLY A 184 5.82 10.63 18.20
C GLY A 184 6.80 11.62 17.55
N TYR A 185 6.78 12.89 17.98
CA TYR A 185 7.82 13.87 17.63
C TYR A 185 9.00 13.88 18.61
N GLY A 186 8.93 13.09 19.69
CA GLY A 186 9.97 13.04 20.71
C GLY A 186 10.14 14.34 21.48
N ILE A 187 9.08 15.12 21.69
CA ILE A 187 9.16 16.41 22.39
C ILE A 187 9.49 16.22 23.88
N PRO A 188 10.58 16.80 24.39
CA PRO A 188 10.93 16.73 25.81
C PRO A 188 9.91 17.43 26.71
N THR A 189 9.53 16.79 27.82
CA THR A 189 8.56 17.34 28.78
C THR A 189 9.08 18.56 29.55
N GLU A 190 10.40 18.76 29.56
CA GLU A 190 11.08 19.88 30.22
C GLU A 190 10.78 21.24 29.59
N PHE A 191 10.33 21.29 28.33
CA PHE A 191 10.04 22.56 27.65
C PHE A 191 8.66 23.14 27.96
N PHE A 192 7.73 22.35 28.49
CA PHE A 192 6.36 22.82 28.73
C PHE A 192 6.28 23.86 29.86
N ALA A 193 6.96 23.63 30.99
CA ALA A 193 6.94 24.59 32.10
C ALA A 193 7.57 25.96 31.75
N PRO A 194 8.74 26.02 31.05
CA PRO A 194 9.26 27.27 30.50
C PRO A 194 8.30 27.93 29.51
N PHE A 195 7.61 27.16 28.66
CA PHE A 195 6.64 27.70 27.70
C PHE A 195 5.43 28.33 28.40
N VAL A 196 4.85 27.66 29.40
CA VAL A 196 3.77 28.20 30.24
C VAL A 196 4.21 29.50 30.91
N SER A 197 5.42 29.52 31.49
CA SER A 197 5.96 30.71 32.15
C SER A 197 6.14 31.88 31.17
N ALA A 198 6.71 31.62 30.00
CA ALA A 198 6.86 32.62 28.93
C ALA A 198 5.51 33.20 28.48
N ALA A 199 4.49 32.36 28.32
CA ALA A 199 3.17 32.79 27.89
C ALA A 199 2.46 33.63 28.95
N VAL A 200 2.53 33.22 30.22
CA VAL A 200 1.97 33.96 31.34
C VAL A 200 2.66 35.32 31.50
N ASP A 201 3.98 35.38 31.36
CA ASP A 201 4.73 36.64 31.46
C ASP A 201 4.47 37.58 30.28
N ALA A 202 4.20 37.02 29.09
CA ALA A 202 3.75 37.82 27.95
C ALA A 202 2.38 38.46 28.22
N VAL A 203 1.42 37.73 28.79
CA VAL A 203 0.11 38.26 29.19
C VAL A 203 0.23 39.31 30.30
N LYS A 204 1.10 39.10 31.29
CA LYS A 204 1.39 40.10 32.35
C LYS A 204 1.91 41.42 31.78
N THR A 205 2.73 41.36 30.73
CA THR A 205 3.30 42.55 30.08
C THR A 205 2.23 43.38 29.37
N MET A 206 1.04 42.81 29.12
CA MET A 206 -0.09 43.50 28.50
C MET A 206 -1.04 44.16 29.53
N GLU A 207 -0.63 44.22 30.81
CA GLU A 207 -1.40 44.86 31.90
C GLU A 207 -2.82 44.29 32.07
N ALA A 208 -3.01 43.00 31.81
CA ALA A 208 -4.29 42.31 32.01
C ALA A 208 -4.75 42.39 33.47
N GLN A 209 -6.07 42.33 33.73
CA GLN A 209 -6.61 42.24 35.09
C GLN A 209 -6.04 41.02 35.82
N GLU A 210 -5.75 41.14 37.12
CA GLU A 210 -5.17 40.07 37.95
C GLU A 210 -5.95 38.75 37.84
N LEU A 211 -7.29 38.81 37.89
CA LEU A 211 -8.16 37.64 37.70
C LEU A 211 -8.02 36.99 36.31
N ALA A 212 -7.83 37.77 35.25
CA ALA A 212 -7.63 37.25 33.90
C ALA A 212 -6.23 36.61 33.75
N GLN A 213 -5.21 37.19 34.39
CA GLN A 213 -3.87 36.61 34.44
C GLN A 213 -3.86 35.27 35.17
N ASP A 214 -4.54 35.20 36.33
CA ASP A 214 -4.67 33.97 37.11
C ASP A 214 -5.48 32.90 36.37
N ALA A 215 -6.57 33.31 35.71
CA ALA A 215 -7.38 32.42 34.86
C ALA A 215 -6.55 31.84 33.69
N PHE A 216 -5.81 32.69 32.98
CA PHE A 216 -4.92 32.27 31.89
C PHE A 216 -3.83 31.33 32.39
N ARG A 217 -3.15 31.67 33.49
CA ARG A 217 -2.12 30.83 34.10
C ARG A 217 -2.66 29.47 34.52
N TRP A 218 -3.79 29.44 35.23
CA TRP A 218 -4.37 28.21 35.75
C TRP A 218 -4.79 27.27 34.62
N SER A 219 -5.55 27.78 33.64
CA SER A 219 -6.01 26.98 32.49
C SER A 219 -4.85 26.49 31.63
N LEU A 220 -3.86 27.33 31.32
CA LEU A 220 -2.69 26.92 30.56
C LEU A 220 -1.84 25.89 31.31
N THR A 221 -1.74 26.01 32.63
CA THR A 221 -1.07 25.02 33.48
C THR A 221 -1.79 23.68 33.43
N LEU A 222 -3.13 23.67 33.49
CA LEU A 222 -3.93 22.45 33.37
C LEU A 222 -3.75 21.79 31.99
N VAL A 223 -3.82 22.58 30.91
CA VAL A 223 -3.54 22.12 29.53
C VAL A 223 -2.15 21.47 29.46
N SER A 224 -1.14 22.14 30.02
CA SER A 224 0.24 21.64 30.07
C SER A 224 0.37 20.36 30.89
N LYS A 225 -0.33 20.22 32.02
CA LYS A 225 -0.30 19.01 32.87
C LYS A 225 -0.86 17.81 32.10
N ILE A 226 -2.03 17.95 31.49
CA ILE A 226 -2.69 16.89 30.71
C ILE A 226 -1.78 16.46 29.54
N LEU A 227 -1.15 17.43 28.87
CA LEU A 227 -0.26 17.18 27.75
C LEU A 227 1.02 16.44 28.19
N VAL A 228 1.68 16.90 29.26
CA VAL A 228 2.87 16.25 29.82
C VAL A 228 2.55 14.84 30.32
N ARG A 229 1.43 14.65 31.03
CA ARG A 229 0.95 13.33 31.46
C ARG A 229 0.83 12.39 30.26
N THR A 230 0.14 12.84 29.22
CA THR A 230 -0.06 12.03 28.01
C THR A 230 1.27 11.69 27.33
N ILE A 231 2.22 12.63 27.31
CA ILE A 231 3.56 12.38 26.78
C ILE A 231 4.30 11.33 27.62
N LEU A 232 4.26 11.42 28.94
CA LEU A 232 4.92 10.47 29.82
C LEU A 232 4.33 9.06 29.70
N GLU A 233 3.00 8.95 29.66
CA GLU A 233 2.28 7.68 29.50
C GLU A 233 2.49 7.08 28.10
N GLY A 234 2.52 7.90 27.06
CA GLY A 234 2.71 7.44 25.68
C GLY A 234 4.18 7.21 25.27
N SER A 235 5.16 7.80 25.97
CA SER A 235 6.60 7.69 25.66
C SER A 235 7.19 6.33 26.07
N THR A 236 6.62 5.26 25.53
CA THR A 236 7.11 3.90 25.71
C THR A 236 8.52 3.75 25.13
N ILE A 237 9.23 2.72 25.57
CA ILE A 237 10.54 2.34 25.02
C ILE A 237 10.49 2.06 23.51
N VAL A 238 9.35 1.60 23.00
CA VAL A 238 9.09 1.41 21.55
C VAL A 238 9.05 2.76 20.83
N MET A 239 8.29 3.75 21.34
CA MET A 239 8.22 5.09 20.73
C MET A 239 9.58 5.78 20.73
N LYS A 240 10.36 5.63 21.81
CA LYS A 240 11.72 6.18 21.87
C LYS A 240 12.63 5.59 20.78
N ALA A 241 12.52 4.29 20.49
CA ALA A 241 13.27 3.65 19.41
C ALA A 241 12.82 4.11 18.02
N ILE A 242 11.52 4.39 17.83
CA ILE A 242 10.99 4.94 16.58
C ILE A 242 11.53 6.35 16.32
N ASN A 243 11.61 7.18 17.36
CA ASN A 243 12.12 8.55 17.26
C ASN A 243 13.62 8.60 16.90
N THR A 244 14.41 7.59 17.29
CA THR A 244 15.82 7.45 16.91
C THR A 244 16.02 6.66 15.62
N ASN A 245 14.95 6.07 15.07
CA ASN A 245 14.94 5.18 13.92
C ASN A 245 15.95 4.01 14.02
N ASP A 246 16.16 3.46 15.22
CA ASP A 246 17.16 2.43 15.51
C ASP A 246 16.52 1.06 15.77
N ALA A 247 16.71 0.13 14.82
CA ALA A 247 16.20 -1.24 14.91
C ALA A 247 16.77 -2.03 16.10
N LYS A 248 18.02 -1.78 16.52
CA LYS A 248 18.63 -2.49 17.67
C LYS A 248 17.96 -2.05 18.97
N GLN A 249 17.73 -0.75 19.13
CA GLN A 249 16.99 -0.21 20.28
C GLN A 249 15.55 -0.73 20.30
N LEU A 250 14.89 -0.79 19.13
CA LEU A 250 13.56 -1.36 19.04
C LEU A 250 13.54 -2.83 19.50
N ARG A 251 14.42 -3.69 18.97
CA ARG A 251 14.45 -5.11 19.36
C ARG A 251 14.67 -5.30 20.87
N LYS A 252 15.55 -4.48 21.46
CA LYS A 252 15.77 -4.45 22.92
C LYS A 252 14.56 -3.91 23.69
N ALA A 253 13.84 -2.94 23.13
CA ALA A 253 12.63 -2.41 23.74
C ALA A 253 11.52 -3.46 23.77
N ILE A 254 11.37 -4.25 22.71
CA ILE A 254 10.32 -5.27 22.64
C ILE A 254 10.73 -6.54 23.42
N SER A 255 12.01 -6.83 23.61
CA SER A 255 12.45 -8.06 24.32
C SER A 255 11.89 -8.18 25.75
N VAL A 256 11.60 -7.06 26.41
CA VAL A 256 10.99 -7.04 27.76
C VAL A 256 9.46 -7.16 27.75
N ALA A 257 8.82 -7.05 26.57
CA ALA A 257 7.37 -7.14 26.46
C ALA A 257 6.86 -8.56 26.76
N PRO A 258 5.75 -8.72 27.51
CA PRO A 258 5.10 -10.01 27.71
C PRO A 258 4.73 -10.67 26.39
N ARG A 259 4.95 -11.99 26.26
CA ARG A 259 4.70 -12.74 25.01
C ARG A 259 3.29 -12.54 24.48
N GLY A 260 2.29 -12.58 25.36
CA GLY A 260 0.87 -12.42 24.99
C GLY A 260 0.45 -11.00 24.62
N LYS A 261 1.27 -9.97 24.91
CA LYS A 261 0.98 -8.56 24.59
C LYS A 261 1.97 -7.95 23.61
N ARG A 262 2.98 -8.71 23.17
CA ARG A 262 4.07 -8.22 22.31
C ARG A 262 3.58 -7.55 21.04
N ALA A 263 2.62 -8.17 20.35
CA ALA A 263 2.03 -7.58 19.14
C ALA A 263 1.25 -6.28 19.45
N GLN A 264 0.54 -6.25 20.58
CA GLN A 264 -0.22 -5.07 21.00
C GLN A 264 0.70 -3.87 21.29
N GLU A 265 1.86 -4.07 21.93
CA GLU A 265 2.86 -3.01 22.18
C GLU A 265 3.39 -2.35 20.89
N LEU A 266 3.38 -3.09 19.77
CA LEU A 266 3.80 -2.60 18.45
C LEU A 266 2.69 -1.92 17.66
N LEU A 267 1.44 -2.28 17.95
CA LEU A 267 0.29 -1.88 17.15
C LEU A 267 -0.61 -0.86 17.85
N ASN A 268 -0.56 -0.77 19.18
CA ASN A 268 -1.48 0.03 19.96
C ASN A 268 -0.85 0.55 21.26
N ILE A 269 -0.65 1.86 21.33
CA ILE A 269 -0.39 2.58 22.58
C ILE A 269 -1.64 3.39 22.91
N THR A 270 -2.22 3.13 24.07
CA THR A 270 -3.43 3.79 24.54
C THR A 270 -3.12 4.74 25.68
N VAL A 271 -3.61 5.97 25.60
CA VAL A 271 -3.57 6.95 26.68
C VAL A 271 -4.97 7.56 26.83
N GLY A 272 -5.64 7.25 27.95
CA GLY A 272 -7.04 7.59 28.14
C GLY A 272 -7.93 6.95 27.07
N THR A 273 -8.77 7.76 26.40
CA THR A 273 -9.66 7.32 25.32
C THR A 273 -9.00 7.35 23.94
N LYS A 274 -7.75 7.83 23.83
CA LYS A 274 -7.04 7.95 22.55
C LYS A 274 -6.02 6.83 22.41
N SER A 275 -5.79 6.43 21.17
CA SER A 275 -4.78 5.42 20.83
C SER A 275 -3.97 5.86 19.62
N ILE A 276 -2.71 5.46 19.58
CA ILE A 276 -1.81 5.63 18.44
C ILE A 276 -1.23 4.27 18.08
N SER A 277 -0.99 4.04 16.79
CA SER A 277 -0.27 2.84 16.36
C SER A 277 1.20 3.16 16.11
N PRO A 278 2.13 2.55 16.87
CA PRO A 278 3.56 2.77 16.66
C PRO A 278 4.02 2.39 15.25
N LEU A 279 3.48 1.30 14.67
CA LEU A 279 3.84 0.85 13.33
C LEU A 279 3.46 1.90 12.28
N ILE A 280 2.20 2.35 12.29
CA ILE A 280 1.74 3.38 11.36
C ILE A 280 2.47 4.69 11.56
N TRP A 281 2.70 5.10 12.82
CA TRP A 281 3.46 6.29 13.11
C TRP A 281 4.87 6.21 12.52
N SER A 282 5.54 5.05 12.63
CA SER A 282 6.88 4.86 12.05
C SER A 282 6.90 4.92 10.53
N ILE A 283 5.80 4.59 9.85
CA ILE A 283 5.64 4.74 8.40
C ILE A 283 5.42 6.22 8.06
N GLU A 284 4.45 6.87 8.71
CA GLU A 284 4.11 8.29 8.49
C GLU A 284 5.27 9.24 8.84
N SER A 285 6.08 8.90 9.84
CA SER A 285 7.25 9.68 10.24
C SER A 285 8.49 9.43 9.38
N GLY A 286 8.45 8.42 8.49
CA GLY A 286 9.61 8.01 7.67
C GLY A 286 10.66 7.19 8.44
N SER A 287 10.36 6.70 9.65
CA SER A 287 11.23 5.81 10.44
C SER A 287 11.19 4.36 9.92
N LEU A 288 11.48 4.18 8.62
CA LEU A 288 11.26 2.93 7.88
C LEU A 288 12.15 1.76 8.34
N VAL A 289 13.31 2.05 8.92
CA VAL A 289 14.20 1.01 9.50
C VAL A 289 13.54 0.36 10.70
N THR A 290 12.91 1.18 11.54
CA THR A 290 12.15 0.69 12.70
C THR A 290 10.88 0.01 12.25
N ALA A 291 10.13 0.59 11.30
CA ALA A 291 8.94 -0.03 10.71
C ALA A 291 9.22 -1.44 10.17
N LYS A 292 10.33 -1.60 9.43
CA LYS A 292 10.78 -2.90 8.93
C LYS A 292 11.01 -3.90 10.08
N ALA A 293 11.75 -3.49 11.11
CA ALA A 293 12.04 -4.35 12.26
C ALA A 293 10.76 -4.70 13.07
N MET A 294 9.76 -3.81 13.10
CA MET A 294 8.45 -4.09 13.70
C MET A 294 7.67 -5.12 12.89
N LEU A 295 7.64 -5.01 11.56
CA LEU A 295 7.00 -5.99 10.67
C LEU A 295 7.68 -7.37 10.79
N GLU A 296 9.01 -7.41 10.77
CA GLU A 296 9.78 -8.63 11.01
C GLU A 296 9.41 -9.25 12.37
N ASP A 297 9.32 -8.45 13.43
CA ASP A 297 9.00 -8.97 14.76
C ASP A 297 7.57 -9.52 14.86
N LEU A 298 6.59 -8.82 14.27
CA LEU A 298 5.18 -9.21 14.23
C LEU A 298 4.97 -10.52 13.45
N LEU A 299 5.70 -10.68 12.34
CA LEU A 299 5.50 -11.80 11.41
C LEU A 299 6.44 -12.99 11.67
N VAL A 300 7.37 -12.89 12.62
CA VAL A 300 8.14 -14.04 13.07
C VAL A 300 7.28 -14.94 13.95
N ILE A 301 7.13 -16.20 13.51
CA ILE A 301 6.46 -17.25 14.28
C ILE A 301 7.36 -17.66 15.44
N ARG A 302 6.86 -17.46 16.67
CA ARG A 302 7.52 -17.90 17.90
C ARG A 302 6.69 -18.99 18.55
N ALA A 303 7.37 -19.98 19.13
CA ALA A 303 6.73 -21.11 19.78
C ALA A 303 7.32 -21.32 21.16
N ASP A 304 6.45 -21.59 22.13
CA ASP A 304 6.84 -22.26 23.37
C ASP A 304 6.33 -23.70 23.37
N ARG A 305 6.33 -24.36 24.54
CA ARG A 305 5.88 -25.75 24.66
C ARG A 305 4.38 -25.91 24.45
N ASP A 306 3.59 -24.87 24.70
CA ASP A 306 2.13 -24.95 24.74
C ASP A 306 1.47 -24.25 23.54
N ASN A 307 2.07 -23.18 23.02
CA ASN A 307 1.43 -22.30 22.02
C ASN A 307 2.39 -21.75 20.95
N TYR A 308 1.78 -21.39 19.81
CA TYR A 308 2.38 -20.60 18.75
C TYR A 308 1.89 -19.15 18.82
N TYR A 309 2.80 -18.21 18.58
CA TYR A 309 2.55 -16.78 18.57
C TYR A 309 2.93 -16.22 17.19
N PHE A 310 1.98 -15.56 16.55
CA PHE A 310 2.13 -14.92 15.24
C PHE A 310 1.25 -13.66 15.21
N GLY A 311 1.85 -12.50 15.03
CA GLY A 311 1.17 -11.20 15.12
C GLY A 311 0.37 -10.82 13.88
N CYS A 312 0.24 -11.70 12.88
CA CYS A 312 -0.46 -11.43 11.63
C CYS A 312 -1.93 -11.06 11.85
N ASP A 313 -2.67 -11.84 12.65
CA ASP A 313 -4.08 -11.54 12.93
C ASP A 313 -4.25 -10.17 13.59
N HIS A 314 -3.43 -9.86 14.60
CA HIS A 314 -3.45 -8.55 15.26
C HIS A 314 -3.11 -7.38 14.32
N LEU A 315 -2.18 -7.61 13.38
CA LEU A 315 -1.78 -6.60 12.40
C LEU A 315 -2.96 -6.24 11.49
N PHE A 316 -3.62 -7.22 10.89
CA PHE A 316 -4.74 -7.00 9.97
C PHE A 316 -6.04 -6.61 10.68
N GLU A 317 -6.26 -7.04 11.93
CA GLU A 317 -7.38 -6.58 12.75
C GLU A 317 -7.26 -5.09 13.08
N ARG A 318 -6.04 -4.63 13.41
CA ARG A 318 -5.80 -3.21 13.70
C ARG A 318 -5.72 -2.35 12.45
N HIS A 319 -5.10 -2.87 11.38
CA HIS A 319 -4.82 -2.16 10.13
C HIS A 319 -5.20 -3.01 8.92
N PRO A 320 -6.50 -3.16 8.60
CA PRO A 320 -6.94 -3.86 7.40
C PRO A 320 -6.40 -3.22 6.11
N GLU A 321 -6.10 -1.92 6.15
CA GLU A 321 -5.55 -1.12 5.07
C GLU A 321 -4.01 -1.16 4.98
N ILE A 322 -3.32 -1.99 5.77
CA ILE A 322 -1.84 -2.00 5.81
C ILE A 322 -1.21 -2.20 4.43
N ILE A 323 -1.82 -3.03 3.57
CA ILE A 323 -1.35 -3.24 2.20
C ILE A 323 -1.45 -1.94 1.40
N GLN A 324 -2.56 -1.20 1.52
CA GLN A 324 -2.75 0.09 0.87
C GLN A 324 -1.65 1.08 1.31
N ARG A 325 -1.48 1.24 2.63
CA ARG A 325 -0.48 2.17 3.18
C ARG A 325 0.94 1.79 2.75
N LEU A 326 1.30 0.51 2.77
CA LEU A 326 2.61 0.09 2.29
C LEU A 326 2.77 0.31 0.78
N SER A 327 1.73 0.08 -0.03
CA SER A 327 1.79 0.30 -1.48
C SER A 327 2.00 1.77 -1.86
N PHE A 328 1.49 2.74 -1.07
CA PHE A 328 1.58 4.17 -1.40
C PHE A 328 2.62 4.93 -0.57
N ASP A 329 2.72 4.69 0.74
CA ASP A 329 3.57 5.46 1.65
C ASP A 329 4.96 4.83 1.83
N ALA A 330 5.08 3.49 1.79
CA ALA A 330 6.35 2.79 2.00
C ALA A 330 6.51 1.47 1.20
N PRO A 331 6.61 1.52 -0.15
CA PRO A 331 6.59 0.32 -1.02
C PRO A 331 7.71 -0.68 -0.70
N GLN A 332 8.86 -0.19 -0.25
CA GLN A 332 10.02 -1.00 0.15
C GLN A 332 9.78 -1.94 1.34
N LEU A 333 8.74 -1.72 2.14
CA LEU A 333 8.37 -2.59 3.25
C LEU A 333 7.41 -3.71 2.83
N LEU A 334 6.77 -3.60 1.66
CA LEU A 334 5.81 -4.57 1.18
C LEU A 334 6.43 -5.97 0.98
N PRO A 335 7.65 -6.14 0.44
CA PRO A 335 8.32 -7.44 0.43
C PRO A 335 8.51 -8.01 1.85
N THR A 336 8.87 -7.19 2.83
CA THR A 336 9.06 -7.65 4.22
C THR A 336 7.76 -8.15 4.83
N LEU A 337 6.64 -7.49 4.56
CA LEU A 337 5.31 -7.97 4.95
C LEU A 337 4.99 -9.30 4.26
N LEU A 338 5.14 -9.37 2.94
CA LEU A 338 4.76 -10.56 2.16
C LEU A 338 5.64 -11.77 2.49
N ASP A 339 6.95 -11.59 2.67
CA ASP A 339 7.86 -12.66 3.11
C ASP A 339 7.46 -13.23 4.48
N GLY A 340 7.00 -12.36 5.39
CA GLY A 340 6.51 -12.76 6.71
C GLY A 340 5.21 -13.56 6.69
N LEU A 341 4.49 -13.59 5.56
CA LEU A 341 3.30 -14.42 5.36
C LEU A 341 3.63 -15.82 4.83
N ILE A 342 4.91 -16.14 4.62
CA ILE A 342 5.36 -17.45 4.14
C ILE A 342 6.14 -18.18 5.23
N TRP A 343 5.75 -19.42 5.50
CA TRP A 343 6.58 -20.36 6.23
C TRP A 343 7.00 -21.52 5.33
N ARG A 344 8.30 -21.83 5.24
CA ARG A 344 8.81 -22.95 4.43
C ARG A 344 9.50 -24.00 5.32
N SER A 345 9.15 -25.28 5.14
CA SER A 345 9.71 -26.39 5.93
C SER A 345 11.13 -26.73 5.51
N ARG A 346 12.07 -26.80 6.46
CA ARG A 346 13.46 -27.20 6.20
C ARG A 346 13.60 -28.63 5.66
N THR A 347 12.63 -29.49 5.93
CA THR A 347 12.68 -30.90 5.50
C THR A 347 12.15 -31.02 4.08
N THR A 348 12.88 -31.75 3.26
CA THR A 348 12.48 -32.08 1.89
C THR A 348 12.11 -33.54 1.81
N MET A 349 10.99 -33.84 1.14
CA MET A 349 10.53 -35.20 0.86
C MET A 349 10.38 -35.33 -0.65
N ASN A 350 11.06 -36.29 -1.27
CA ASN A 350 11.04 -36.51 -2.72
C ASN A 350 11.38 -35.25 -3.56
N GLY A 351 12.31 -34.42 -3.09
CA GLY A 351 12.71 -33.18 -3.75
C GLY A 351 11.68 -32.04 -3.66
N GLN A 352 10.59 -32.24 -2.91
CA GLN A 352 9.57 -31.24 -2.61
C GLN A 352 9.66 -30.83 -1.14
N ARG A 353 9.16 -29.65 -0.82
CA ARG A 353 9.08 -29.11 0.54
C ARG A 353 7.69 -28.59 0.84
N ARG A 354 7.28 -28.67 2.09
CA ARG A 354 6.01 -28.13 2.57
C ARG A 354 6.14 -26.62 2.81
N VAL A 355 5.15 -25.86 2.36
CA VAL A 355 5.07 -24.40 2.53
C VAL A 355 3.67 -23.99 2.97
N ASN A 356 3.59 -23.14 3.98
CA ASN A 356 2.34 -22.57 4.48
C ASN A 356 2.30 -21.08 4.12
N TYR A 357 1.25 -20.67 3.44
CA TYR A 357 0.98 -19.29 3.02
C TYR A 357 -0.18 -18.70 3.81
N TYR A 358 0.06 -17.70 4.65
CA TYR A 358 -0.95 -17.07 5.50
C TYR A 358 -1.69 -15.94 4.74
N VAL A 359 -2.63 -16.34 3.88
CA VAL A 359 -3.33 -15.45 2.93
C VAL A 359 -4.77 -15.10 3.32
N LYS A 360 -5.28 -15.56 4.48
CA LYS A 360 -6.66 -15.31 4.94
C LYS A 360 -7.05 -13.83 4.81
N HIS A 361 -6.25 -12.95 5.43
CA HIS A 361 -6.51 -11.50 5.43
C HIS A 361 -6.25 -10.82 4.10
N LEU A 362 -5.60 -11.47 3.13
CA LEU A 362 -5.45 -10.93 1.76
C LEU A 362 -6.66 -11.26 0.88
N ILE A 363 -7.41 -12.30 1.22
CA ILE A 363 -8.56 -12.78 0.44
C ILE A 363 -9.87 -12.22 1.03
N GLN A 364 -10.01 -12.25 2.36
CA GLN A 364 -11.20 -11.76 3.04
C GLN A 364 -10.89 -10.65 4.04
N ASP A 365 -11.84 -9.74 4.21
CA ASP A 365 -11.81 -8.73 5.28
C ASP A 365 -12.31 -9.32 6.62
N ALA A 366 -12.40 -8.48 7.65
CA ALA A 366 -12.87 -8.87 8.98
C ALA A 366 -14.34 -9.34 9.00
N GLU A 367 -15.15 -8.91 8.02
CA GLU A 367 -16.57 -9.26 7.88
C GLU A 367 -16.78 -10.51 7.00
N GLY A 368 -15.72 -11.00 6.35
CA GLY A 368 -15.78 -12.13 5.42
C GLY A 368 -16.17 -11.74 3.99
N HIS A 369 -16.13 -10.45 3.65
CA HIS A 369 -16.23 -9.96 2.26
C HIS A 369 -14.85 -9.96 1.59
N PHE A 370 -14.82 -9.64 0.29
CA PHE A 370 -13.57 -9.59 -0.48
C PHE A 370 -12.66 -8.45 -0.01
N ASN A 371 -11.41 -8.75 0.32
CA ASN A 371 -10.42 -7.74 0.64
C ASN A 371 -9.89 -7.05 -0.65
N GLN A 372 -9.79 -5.72 -0.63
CA GLN A 372 -9.26 -4.91 -1.72
C GLN A 372 -7.73 -4.99 -1.89
N ALA A 373 -7.02 -5.82 -1.11
CA ALA A 373 -5.57 -5.98 -1.18
C ALA A 373 -5.04 -6.20 -2.60
N LEU A 374 -5.72 -7.01 -3.44
CA LEU A 374 -5.32 -7.18 -4.84
C LEU A 374 -5.45 -5.90 -5.65
N ALA A 375 -6.51 -5.13 -5.43
CA ALA A 375 -6.75 -3.87 -6.13
C ALA A 375 -5.64 -2.87 -5.79
N TRP A 376 -5.30 -2.71 -4.52
CA TRP A 376 -4.22 -1.81 -4.09
C TRP A 376 -2.84 -2.22 -4.63
N ILE A 377 -2.54 -3.51 -4.71
CA ILE A 377 -1.29 -3.99 -5.34
C ILE A 377 -1.28 -3.69 -6.84
N VAL A 378 -2.42 -3.89 -7.53
CA VAL A 378 -2.54 -3.59 -8.97
C VAL A 378 -2.41 -2.09 -9.24
N GLU A 379 -3.01 -1.24 -8.40
CA GLU A 379 -2.88 0.22 -8.46
C GLU A 379 -1.44 0.71 -8.24
N GLY A 380 -0.65 -0.02 -7.44
CA GLY A 380 0.78 0.28 -7.24
C GLY A 380 1.65 0.11 -8.49
N HIS A 381 1.18 -0.58 -9.53
CA HIS A 381 1.86 -0.78 -10.81
C HIS A 381 3.30 -1.34 -10.73
N ASP A 382 3.63 -2.07 -9.66
CA ASP A 382 4.95 -2.69 -9.49
C ASP A 382 4.98 -4.13 -10.05
N PRO A 383 5.71 -4.38 -11.16
CA PRO A 383 5.78 -5.70 -11.80
C PRO A 383 6.54 -6.74 -10.97
N LYS A 384 7.35 -6.34 -9.97
CA LYS A 384 8.08 -7.27 -9.11
C LYS A 384 7.23 -7.73 -7.94
N ILE A 385 6.49 -6.82 -7.31
CA ILE A 385 5.61 -7.14 -6.16
C ILE A 385 4.49 -8.10 -6.57
N ILE A 386 3.85 -7.88 -7.72
CA ILE A 386 2.77 -8.77 -8.20
C ILE A 386 3.27 -10.20 -8.48
N CYS A 387 4.57 -10.36 -8.72
CA CYS A 387 5.24 -11.64 -8.94
C CYS A 387 5.71 -12.31 -7.64
N HIS A 388 5.54 -11.66 -6.49
CA HIS A 388 5.89 -12.25 -5.20
C HIS A 388 5.02 -13.49 -4.92
N ASP A 389 5.61 -14.57 -4.40
CA ASP A 389 4.96 -15.88 -4.25
C ASP A 389 3.59 -15.84 -3.55
N VAL A 390 3.47 -15.08 -2.46
CA VAL A 390 2.18 -14.86 -1.77
C VAL A 390 1.13 -14.28 -2.71
N VAL A 391 1.49 -13.24 -3.44
CA VAL A 391 0.60 -12.51 -4.35
C VAL A 391 0.20 -13.38 -5.52
N VAL A 392 1.16 -14.13 -6.05
CA VAL A 392 0.94 -15.15 -7.07
C VAL A 392 -0.08 -16.17 -6.57
N LEU A 393 0.15 -16.78 -5.40
CA LEU A 393 -0.74 -17.81 -4.87
C LEU A 393 -2.17 -17.29 -4.68
N PHE A 394 -2.36 -16.18 -3.97
CA PHE A 394 -3.72 -15.74 -3.67
C PHE A 394 -4.44 -15.19 -4.93
N SER A 395 -3.72 -14.55 -5.86
CA SER A 395 -4.31 -14.15 -7.15
C SER A 395 -4.70 -15.36 -8.00
N ASP A 396 -3.89 -16.43 -8.00
CA ASP A 396 -4.18 -17.69 -8.69
C ASP A 396 -5.36 -18.45 -8.06
N LEU A 397 -5.54 -18.38 -6.74
CA LEU A 397 -6.72 -18.92 -6.05
C LEU A 397 -8.01 -18.19 -6.46
N LEU A 398 -7.98 -16.86 -6.51
CA LEU A 398 -9.12 -16.06 -6.98
C LEU A 398 -9.42 -16.31 -8.45
N TRP A 399 -8.38 -16.43 -9.28
CA TRP A 399 -8.52 -16.77 -10.70
C TRP A 399 -9.16 -18.14 -10.89
N SER A 400 -8.58 -19.19 -10.31
CA SER A 400 -9.05 -20.58 -10.51
C SER A 400 -10.42 -20.84 -9.86
N GLY A 401 -10.70 -20.27 -8.69
CA GLY A 401 -11.95 -20.49 -7.97
C GLY A 401 -13.14 -19.67 -8.48
N LEU A 402 -12.89 -18.43 -8.92
CA LEU A 402 -13.96 -17.46 -9.20
C LEU A 402 -13.88 -16.87 -10.60
N ALA A 403 -12.85 -16.07 -10.87
CA ALA A 403 -12.80 -15.17 -12.03
C ALA A 403 -12.55 -15.89 -13.37
N GLY A 404 -11.78 -16.98 -13.36
CA GLY A 404 -11.35 -17.69 -14.57
C GLY A 404 -12.52 -18.32 -15.33
N HIS A 405 -13.50 -18.90 -14.62
CA HIS A 405 -14.70 -19.47 -15.27
C HIS A 405 -15.58 -18.39 -15.90
N THR A 406 -15.80 -17.28 -15.19
CA THR A 406 -16.61 -16.15 -15.71
C THR A 406 -15.94 -15.51 -16.92
N PHE A 407 -14.62 -15.36 -16.87
CA PHE A 407 -13.83 -14.88 -18.00
C PHE A 407 -13.91 -15.86 -19.19
N LEU A 408 -13.71 -17.17 -18.96
CA LEU A 408 -13.78 -18.19 -20.00
C LEU A 408 -15.14 -18.21 -20.70
N LEU A 409 -16.24 -18.15 -19.93
CA LEU A 409 -17.58 -18.14 -20.49
C LEU A 409 -17.82 -16.95 -21.43
N GLY A 410 -17.35 -15.76 -21.03
CA GLY A 410 -17.38 -14.57 -21.89
C GLY A 410 -16.57 -14.76 -23.17
N ARG A 411 -15.40 -15.40 -23.09
CA ARG A 411 -14.53 -15.65 -24.25
C ARG A 411 -15.03 -16.76 -25.17
N CYS A 412 -15.63 -17.82 -24.62
CA CYS A 412 -16.28 -18.87 -25.40
C CYS A 412 -17.43 -18.31 -26.23
N TYR A 413 -18.21 -17.38 -25.67
CA TYR A 413 -19.25 -16.68 -26.41
C TYR A 413 -18.65 -15.87 -27.58
N PHE A 414 -17.55 -15.16 -27.35
CA PHE A 414 -16.87 -14.41 -28.41
C PHE A 414 -16.29 -15.32 -29.51
N LEU A 415 -15.65 -16.44 -29.14
CA LEU A 415 -15.19 -17.47 -30.08
C LEU A 415 -16.34 -18.06 -30.90
N PHE A 416 -17.48 -18.32 -30.26
CA PHE A 416 -18.68 -18.77 -30.96
C PHE A 416 -19.16 -17.73 -31.98
N THR A 417 -19.22 -16.45 -31.59
CA THR A 417 -19.59 -15.37 -32.54
C THR A 417 -18.62 -15.26 -33.72
N LEU A 418 -17.32 -15.49 -33.50
CA LEU A 418 -16.33 -15.53 -34.58
C LEU A 418 -16.57 -16.74 -35.50
N ALA A 419 -16.83 -17.92 -34.96
CA ALA A 419 -17.13 -19.10 -35.77
C ALA A 419 -18.37 -18.88 -36.65
N VAL A 420 -19.41 -18.26 -36.10
CA VAL A 420 -20.61 -17.85 -36.86
C VAL A 420 -20.25 -16.81 -37.93
N PHE A 421 -19.37 -15.85 -37.62
CA PHE A 421 -18.88 -14.85 -38.57
C PHE A 421 -18.11 -15.46 -39.73
N ILE A 422 -17.17 -16.38 -39.46
CA ILE A 422 -16.40 -17.11 -40.48
C ILE A 422 -17.35 -17.96 -41.33
N ALA A 423 -18.25 -18.73 -40.71
CA ALA A 423 -19.21 -19.55 -41.43
C ALA A 423 -20.09 -18.70 -42.37
N GLY A 424 -20.57 -17.55 -41.88
CA GLY A 424 -21.46 -16.65 -42.64
C GLY A 424 -20.78 -15.82 -43.72
N GLN A 425 -19.49 -15.49 -43.58
CA GLN A 425 -18.79 -14.56 -44.48
C GLN A 425 -17.80 -15.22 -45.45
N SER A 426 -17.15 -16.33 -45.07
CA SER A 426 -16.18 -17.00 -45.96
C SER A 426 -16.68 -18.34 -46.47
N ILE A 427 -17.07 -19.25 -45.57
CA ILE A 427 -17.37 -20.64 -45.93
C ILE A 427 -18.62 -20.73 -46.80
N LEU A 428 -19.77 -20.22 -46.31
CA LEU A 428 -21.03 -20.27 -47.04
C LEU A 428 -21.03 -19.39 -48.30
N GLN A 429 -20.18 -18.35 -48.34
CA GLN A 429 -20.07 -17.50 -49.51
C GLN A 429 -19.25 -18.17 -50.62
N GLN A 430 -18.23 -18.96 -50.28
CA GLN A 430 -17.40 -19.69 -51.25
C GLN A 430 -18.12 -20.92 -51.81
N LEU A 431 -18.80 -21.69 -50.95
CA LEU A 431 -19.64 -22.83 -51.38
C LEU A 431 -20.72 -22.44 -52.41
N ARG A 432 -21.16 -21.18 -52.36
CA ARG A 432 -22.12 -20.60 -53.29
C ARG A 432 -21.54 -20.32 -54.69
N GLU A 433 -20.25 -20.04 -54.82
CA GLU A 433 -19.63 -19.78 -56.13
C GLU A 433 -19.44 -21.07 -56.94
N ASP A 434 -19.29 -22.22 -56.24
CA ASP A 434 -19.06 -23.52 -56.87
C ASP A 434 -20.35 -24.27 -57.30
N LEU A 435 -21.50 -24.04 -56.65
CA LEU A 435 -22.77 -24.68 -57.02
C LEU A 435 -23.69 -23.72 -57.79
N GLN A 436 -23.80 -23.94 -59.11
CA GLN A 436 -24.71 -23.21 -60.01
C GLN A 436 -26.21 -23.38 -59.68
N ASN A 437 -26.59 -24.33 -58.82
CA ASN A 437 -27.97 -24.55 -58.37
C ASN A 437 -28.07 -24.24 -56.87
N GLN A 438 -28.68 -23.10 -56.55
CA GLN A 438 -28.86 -22.64 -55.17
C GLN A 438 -29.92 -23.52 -54.46
N THR A 439 -29.61 -23.95 -53.24
CA THR A 439 -30.63 -24.51 -52.34
C THR A 439 -31.14 -23.41 -51.41
N ASP A 440 -32.47 -23.32 -51.21
CA ASP A 440 -33.08 -22.32 -50.31
C ASP A 440 -32.51 -22.37 -48.89
N GLY A 441 -32.02 -23.55 -48.48
CA GLY A 441 -31.37 -23.76 -47.18
C GLY A 441 -30.11 -22.92 -46.97
N GLU A 442 -29.27 -22.74 -48.00
CA GLU A 442 -28.02 -21.96 -47.90
C GLU A 442 -28.30 -20.47 -47.71
N ARG A 443 -29.30 -19.94 -48.43
CA ARG A 443 -29.72 -18.53 -48.31
C ARG A 443 -30.25 -18.23 -46.90
N ILE A 444 -31.08 -19.14 -46.37
CA ILE A 444 -31.62 -19.06 -45.01
C ILE A 444 -30.47 -19.13 -43.98
N ALA A 445 -29.50 -20.02 -44.19
CA ALA A 445 -28.35 -20.16 -43.29
C ALA A 445 -27.47 -18.90 -43.25
N ILE A 446 -27.17 -18.29 -44.40
CA ILE A 446 -26.39 -17.03 -44.46
C ILE A 446 -27.14 -15.90 -43.75
N PHE A 447 -28.44 -15.76 -44.01
CA PHE A 447 -29.27 -14.77 -43.32
C PHE A 447 -29.29 -15.00 -41.80
N ALA A 448 -29.45 -16.24 -41.36
CA ALA A 448 -29.44 -16.62 -39.96
C ALA A 448 -28.09 -16.30 -39.27
N CYS A 449 -26.95 -16.57 -39.93
CA CYS A 449 -25.64 -16.20 -39.42
C CYS A 449 -25.48 -14.68 -39.31
N ARG A 450 -25.85 -13.93 -40.36
CA ARG A 450 -25.73 -12.46 -40.39
C ARG A 450 -26.61 -11.77 -39.35
N ILE A 451 -27.87 -12.18 -39.22
CA ILE A 451 -28.76 -11.63 -38.19
C ILE A 451 -28.27 -11.98 -36.79
N THR A 452 -27.68 -13.16 -36.60
CA THR A 452 -27.08 -13.54 -35.32
C THR A 452 -25.92 -12.61 -34.95
N ILE A 453 -25.05 -12.29 -35.90
CA ILE A 453 -23.93 -11.35 -35.69
C ILE A 453 -24.45 -9.96 -35.34
N TYR A 454 -25.41 -9.42 -36.10
CA TYR A 454 -25.92 -8.06 -35.87
C TYR A 454 -26.74 -7.95 -34.58
N VAL A 455 -27.60 -8.91 -34.27
CA VAL A 455 -28.43 -8.85 -33.07
C VAL A 455 -27.62 -9.17 -31.81
N PHE A 456 -26.88 -10.28 -31.81
CA PHE A 456 -26.24 -10.79 -30.60
C PHE A 456 -24.82 -10.27 -30.41
N SER A 457 -23.98 -10.21 -31.47
CA SER A 457 -22.59 -9.72 -31.32
C SER A 457 -22.56 -8.19 -31.26
N MET A 458 -23.10 -7.50 -32.26
CA MET A 458 -23.13 -6.03 -32.27
C MET A 458 -23.98 -5.48 -31.12
N GLY A 459 -25.13 -6.11 -30.82
CA GLY A 459 -25.96 -5.73 -29.67
C GLY A 459 -25.24 -5.86 -28.32
N ALA A 460 -24.53 -6.97 -28.07
CA ALA A 460 -23.75 -7.13 -26.84
C ALA A 460 -22.61 -6.11 -26.71
N LEU A 461 -21.88 -5.86 -27.81
CA LEU A 461 -20.83 -4.83 -27.84
C LEU A 461 -21.39 -3.43 -27.57
N LEU A 462 -22.51 -3.08 -28.21
CA LEU A 462 -23.17 -1.78 -28.03
C LEU A 462 -23.59 -1.58 -26.57
N ILE A 463 -24.25 -2.56 -25.95
CA ILE A 463 -24.66 -2.50 -24.55
C ILE A 463 -23.44 -2.31 -23.64
N ASN A 464 -22.35 -3.05 -23.89
CA ASN A 464 -21.13 -2.93 -23.09
C ASN A 464 -20.50 -1.53 -23.20
N GLN A 465 -20.34 -1.01 -24.42
CA GLN A 465 -19.77 0.32 -24.66
C GLN A 465 -20.62 1.44 -24.03
N VAL A 466 -21.95 1.33 -24.15
CA VAL A 466 -22.87 2.29 -23.52
C VAL A 466 -22.77 2.24 -22.00
N ARG A 467 -22.68 1.05 -21.40
CA ARG A 467 -22.48 0.90 -19.95
C ARG A 467 -21.18 1.55 -19.48
N CYS A 468 -20.06 1.24 -20.11
CA CYS A 468 -18.75 1.83 -19.77
C CYS A 468 -18.78 3.36 -19.90
N LEU A 469 -19.36 3.88 -20.98
CA LEU A 469 -19.49 5.32 -21.17
C LEU A 469 -20.34 5.99 -20.08
N ILE A 470 -21.46 5.38 -19.69
CA ILE A 470 -22.33 5.91 -18.62
C ILE A 470 -21.58 5.90 -17.27
N THR A 471 -20.85 4.83 -16.96
CA THR A 471 -20.09 4.72 -15.71
C THR A 471 -19.02 5.82 -15.62
N ASP A 472 -18.19 5.99 -16.66
CA ASP A 472 -17.13 7.01 -16.66
C ASP A 472 -17.68 8.43 -16.56
N ILE A 473 -18.82 8.72 -17.23
CA ILE A 473 -19.49 10.02 -17.13
C ILE A 473 -20.04 10.24 -15.72
N ARG A 474 -20.62 9.19 -15.11
CA ARG A 474 -21.18 9.26 -13.75
C ARG A 474 -20.10 9.50 -12.70
N GLU A 475 -18.95 8.86 -12.86
CA GLU A 475 -17.81 8.95 -11.94
C GLU A 475 -16.91 10.16 -12.21
N ARG A 476 -17.15 10.90 -13.31
CA ARG A 476 -16.34 12.05 -13.78
C ARG A 476 -14.89 11.68 -14.11
N ASN A 477 -14.66 10.44 -14.51
CA ASN A 477 -13.36 9.90 -14.91
C ASN A 477 -13.07 10.25 -16.39
N LEU A 478 -12.78 11.53 -16.65
CA LEU A 478 -12.48 12.04 -17.99
C LEU A 478 -11.01 12.47 -18.10
N VAL A 479 -10.28 11.85 -19.03
CA VAL A 479 -8.89 12.16 -19.34
C VAL A 479 -8.84 13.25 -20.42
N LYS A 480 -7.93 14.22 -20.31
CA LYS A 480 -7.78 15.28 -21.31
C LYS A 480 -6.83 14.84 -22.43
N LEU A 481 -7.38 14.54 -23.61
CA LEU A 481 -6.56 14.28 -24.81
C LEU A 481 -5.96 15.59 -25.32
N PHE A 482 -4.64 15.65 -25.50
CA PHE A 482 -3.90 16.85 -25.91
C PHE A 482 -4.23 18.11 -25.09
N GLY A 483 -4.60 17.94 -23.81
CA GLY A 483 -4.91 19.03 -22.88
C GLY A 483 -6.24 19.77 -23.09
N VAL A 484 -7.00 19.48 -24.16
CA VAL A 484 -8.16 20.30 -24.56
C VAL A 484 -9.48 19.53 -24.57
N LEU A 485 -9.50 18.27 -25.02
CA LEU A 485 -10.75 17.52 -25.21
C LEU A 485 -10.93 16.46 -24.10
N PRO A 486 -12.01 16.51 -23.31
CA PRO A 486 -12.31 15.46 -22.34
C PRO A 486 -12.70 14.18 -23.08
N PHE A 487 -12.03 13.08 -22.72
CA PHE A 487 -12.18 11.77 -23.33
C PHE A 487 -12.40 10.72 -22.22
N PRO A 488 -13.37 9.79 -22.37
CA PRO A 488 -13.63 8.76 -21.37
C PRO A 488 -12.39 7.92 -21.06
N GLN A 489 -12.14 7.64 -19.77
CA GLN A 489 -10.98 6.88 -19.33
C GLN A 489 -10.98 5.44 -19.89
N TYR A 490 -12.13 4.79 -20.02
CA TYR A 490 -12.22 3.41 -20.51
C TYR A 490 -11.64 3.25 -21.93
N LEU A 491 -11.66 4.30 -22.75
CA LEU A 491 -11.10 4.30 -24.11
C LEU A 491 -9.58 4.47 -24.13
N THR A 492 -8.91 4.62 -22.99
CA THR A 492 -7.44 4.51 -22.92
C THR A 492 -6.98 3.05 -23.04
N ASN A 493 -7.87 2.09 -22.75
CA ASN A 493 -7.58 0.68 -22.90
C ASN A 493 -7.67 0.27 -24.38
N THR A 494 -6.55 -0.24 -24.94
CA THR A 494 -6.44 -0.69 -26.34
C THR A 494 -7.48 -1.73 -26.71
N MET A 495 -7.87 -2.59 -25.76
CA MET A 495 -8.89 -3.60 -25.98
C MET A 495 -10.28 -2.98 -26.16
N GLN A 496 -10.62 -1.95 -25.37
CA GLN A 496 -11.91 -1.28 -25.50
C GLN A 496 -11.98 -0.46 -26.79
N ILE A 497 -10.87 0.14 -27.21
CA ILE A 497 -10.75 0.76 -28.54
C ILE A 497 -11.02 -0.29 -29.63
N GLY A 498 -10.41 -1.47 -29.54
CA GLY A 498 -10.63 -2.57 -30.50
C GLY A 498 -12.09 -3.04 -30.54
N ASN A 499 -12.73 -3.20 -29.38
CA ASN A 499 -14.15 -3.54 -29.29
C ASN A 499 -15.05 -2.46 -29.89
N LEU A 500 -14.72 -1.17 -29.67
CA LEU A 500 -15.43 -0.05 -30.26
C LEU A 500 -15.25 -0.03 -31.79
N ALA A 501 -14.02 -0.22 -32.28
CA ALA A 501 -13.71 -0.29 -33.70
C ALA A 501 -14.45 -1.45 -34.38
N LEU A 502 -14.50 -2.62 -33.75
CA LEU A 502 -15.27 -3.76 -34.23
C LEU A 502 -16.77 -3.44 -34.26
N MET A 503 -17.32 -2.84 -33.21
CA MET A 503 -18.73 -2.41 -33.17
C MET A 503 -19.05 -1.44 -34.31
N LEU A 504 -18.19 -0.45 -34.56
CA LEU A 504 -18.35 0.48 -35.68
C LEU A 504 -18.25 -0.24 -37.03
N CYS A 505 -17.32 -1.18 -37.20
CA CYS A 505 -17.24 -1.98 -38.42
C CYS A 505 -18.53 -2.79 -38.65
N LEU A 506 -19.05 -3.45 -37.62
CA LEU A 506 -20.30 -4.20 -37.70
C LEU A 506 -21.51 -3.30 -38.00
N LEU A 507 -21.54 -2.09 -37.44
CA LEU A 507 -22.56 -1.10 -37.75
C LEU A 507 -22.51 -0.69 -39.22
N VAL A 508 -21.32 -0.37 -39.75
CA VAL A 508 -21.17 -0.03 -41.17
C VAL A 508 -21.54 -1.23 -42.05
N MET A 509 -21.09 -2.45 -41.71
CA MET A 509 -21.51 -3.67 -42.41
C MET A 509 -23.03 -3.82 -42.44
N CYS A 510 -23.71 -3.60 -41.32
CA CYS A 510 -25.17 -3.67 -41.24
C CYS A 510 -25.85 -2.62 -42.15
N THR A 511 -25.30 -1.40 -42.25
CA THR A 511 -25.85 -0.37 -43.16
C THR A 511 -25.59 -0.67 -44.64
N GLN A 512 -24.51 -1.38 -44.96
CA GLN A 512 -24.13 -1.76 -46.33
C GLN A 512 -24.60 -3.17 -46.70
N GLU A 513 -25.44 -3.81 -45.87
CA GLU A 513 -25.85 -5.20 -46.04
C GLU A 513 -26.68 -5.40 -47.33
N PRO A 514 -26.19 -6.18 -48.31
CA PRO A 514 -26.86 -6.34 -49.60
C PRO A 514 -28.28 -6.92 -49.48
N ILE A 515 -28.54 -7.79 -48.50
CA ILE A 515 -29.85 -8.42 -48.29
C ILE A 515 -30.92 -7.36 -47.97
N PHE A 516 -30.60 -6.36 -47.13
CA PHE A 516 -31.57 -5.32 -46.75
C PHE A 516 -31.88 -4.37 -47.90
N HIS A 517 -30.89 -4.02 -48.70
CA HIS A 517 -31.07 -3.14 -49.86
C HIS A 517 -31.87 -3.83 -50.96
N CYS A 518 -31.58 -5.10 -51.26
CA CYS A 518 -32.36 -5.88 -52.22
C CYS A 518 -33.80 -6.15 -51.78
N LEU A 519 -34.07 -6.22 -50.47
CA LEU A 519 -35.43 -6.30 -49.94
C LEU A 519 -36.22 -5.00 -50.18
N SER A 520 -35.54 -3.84 -50.13
CA SER A 520 -36.18 -2.53 -50.30
C SER A 520 -36.48 -2.15 -51.74
N SER A 521 -35.72 -2.68 -52.72
CA SER A 521 -35.85 -2.30 -54.13
C SER A 521 -37.05 -2.92 -54.86
N GLY A 522 -37.76 -3.87 -54.24
CA GLY A 522 -39.13 -4.27 -54.62
C GLY A 522 -39.36 -4.80 -56.06
N GLU A 523 -38.33 -5.18 -56.81
CA GLU A 523 -38.40 -5.36 -58.27
C GLU A 523 -38.67 -6.80 -58.78
N ALA A 524 -39.14 -7.76 -57.96
CA ALA A 524 -39.47 -9.12 -58.45
C ALA A 524 -40.65 -9.81 -57.73
N ASP A 525 -41.16 -10.90 -58.31
CA ASP A 525 -42.28 -11.71 -57.80
C ASP A 525 -41.98 -12.40 -56.46
N PHE A 526 -42.96 -12.41 -55.55
CA PHE A 526 -42.86 -12.81 -54.13
C PHE A 526 -42.36 -14.25 -53.86
N LYS A 527 -42.29 -15.13 -54.88
CA LYS A 527 -41.90 -16.55 -54.74
C LYS A 527 -40.40 -16.81 -54.79
N ASP A 528 -39.61 -15.95 -55.43
CA ASP A 528 -38.14 -16.13 -55.56
C ASP A 528 -37.31 -15.17 -54.68
N LEU A 529 -37.99 -14.43 -53.79
CA LEU A 529 -37.49 -13.19 -53.18
C LEU A 529 -36.86 -13.32 -51.79
N LEU A 530 -36.99 -14.47 -51.12
CA LEU A 530 -36.50 -14.61 -49.75
C LEU A 530 -34.96 -14.66 -49.72
N PHE A 531 -34.38 -13.60 -49.15
CA PHE A 531 -32.95 -13.47 -48.82
C PHE A 531 -31.98 -13.45 -50.02
N HIS A 532 -32.41 -12.86 -51.14
CA HIS A 532 -31.53 -12.69 -52.31
C HIS A 532 -30.52 -11.55 -52.13
N GLN A 533 -29.30 -11.75 -52.63
CA GLN A 533 -28.19 -10.78 -52.51
C GLN A 533 -27.78 -10.12 -53.84
N HIS A 534 -28.27 -10.64 -54.98
CA HIS A 534 -28.02 -10.07 -56.30
C HIS A 534 -29.21 -9.22 -56.72
N CYS A 535 -29.03 -7.92 -56.59
CA CYS A 535 -29.88 -6.90 -57.19
C CYS A 535 -28.97 -5.74 -57.59
N PHE A 536 -29.40 -4.90 -58.54
CA PHE A 536 -28.59 -3.77 -59.01
C PHE A 536 -28.11 -2.86 -57.86
N ALA A 537 -28.97 -2.63 -56.85
CA ALA A 537 -28.64 -1.86 -55.66
C ALA A 537 -27.64 -2.55 -54.71
N GLY A 538 -27.66 -3.89 -54.63
CA GLY A 538 -26.78 -4.69 -53.77
C GLY A 538 -25.39 -4.91 -54.39
N GLU A 539 -25.31 -5.05 -55.72
CA GLU A 539 -24.06 -5.23 -56.47
C GLU A 539 -23.08 -4.07 -56.23
N GLN A 540 -23.57 -2.83 -56.26
CA GLN A 540 -22.77 -1.62 -56.05
C GLN A 540 -22.18 -1.52 -54.63
N ARG A 541 -22.75 -2.22 -53.64
CA ARG A 541 -22.32 -2.17 -52.24
C ARG A 541 -21.46 -3.36 -51.82
N LYS A 542 -21.38 -4.40 -52.66
CA LYS A 542 -20.70 -5.65 -52.36
C LYS A 542 -19.20 -5.45 -52.06
N GLU A 543 -18.51 -4.59 -52.81
CA GLU A 543 -17.08 -4.31 -52.61
C GLU A 543 -16.80 -3.60 -51.28
N ALA A 544 -17.60 -2.58 -50.95
CA ALA A 544 -17.49 -1.86 -49.69
C ALA A 544 -17.79 -2.79 -48.50
N TYR A 545 -18.84 -3.60 -48.61
CA TYR A 545 -19.18 -4.60 -47.59
C TYR A 545 -18.05 -5.62 -47.40
N ALA A 546 -17.48 -6.16 -48.49
CA ALA A 546 -16.38 -7.13 -48.44
C ALA A 546 -15.12 -6.54 -47.78
N THR A 547 -14.77 -5.30 -48.13
CA THR A 547 -13.61 -4.60 -47.56
C THR A 547 -13.77 -4.40 -46.05
N ILE A 548 -14.95 -3.97 -45.59
CA ILE A 548 -15.20 -3.77 -44.15
C ILE A 548 -15.30 -5.12 -43.43
N SER A 549 -15.88 -6.14 -44.07
CA SER A 549 -15.93 -7.51 -43.54
C SER A 549 -14.52 -8.09 -43.31
N MET A 550 -13.59 -7.83 -44.24
CA MET A 550 -12.18 -8.19 -44.07
C MET A 550 -11.57 -7.51 -42.84
N VAL A 551 -11.79 -6.20 -42.67
CA VAL A 551 -11.29 -5.46 -41.49
C VAL A 551 -11.92 -6.00 -40.20
N ALA A 552 -13.24 -6.26 -40.19
CA ALA A 552 -13.93 -6.86 -39.06
C ALA A 552 -13.39 -8.25 -38.71
N MET A 553 -13.10 -9.09 -39.71
CA MET A 553 -12.47 -10.41 -39.52
C MET A 553 -11.11 -10.29 -38.83
N LEU A 554 -10.26 -9.37 -39.30
CA LEU A 554 -8.95 -9.10 -38.68
C LEU A 554 -9.10 -8.60 -37.25
N LEU A 555 -10.06 -7.72 -36.98
CA LEU A 555 -10.35 -7.21 -35.64
C LEU A 555 -10.85 -8.31 -34.70
N TYR A 556 -11.71 -9.23 -35.15
CA TYR A 556 -12.12 -10.38 -34.34
C TYR A 556 -10.93 -11.25 -33.93
N TRP A 557 -10.03 -11.56 -34.86
CA TRP A 557 -8.82 -12.32 -34.56
C TRP A 557 -7.85 -11.57 -33.65
N ALA A 558 -7.67 -10.26 -33.86
CA ALA A 558 -6.85 -9.43 -33.00
C ALA A 558 -7.39 -9.37 -31.56
N LEU A 559 -8.71 -9.23 -31.40
CA LEU A 559 -9.36 -9.23 -30.07
C LEU A 559 -9.32 -10.60 -29.38
N LEU A 560 -9.12 -11.69 -30.12
CA LEU A 560 -8.85 -13.01 -29.54
C LEU A 560 -7.48 -13.13 -28.89
N LEU A 561 -6.54 -12.22 -29.14
CA LEU A 561 -5.25 -12.20 -28.43
C LEU A 561 -5.44 -12.06 -26.91
N ASP A 562 -6.59 -11.57 -26.45
CA ASP A 562 -6.91 -11.51 -25.02
C ASP A 562 -7.10 -12.90 -24.37
N LEU A 563 -7.31 -13.96 -25.17
CA LEU A 563 -7.28 -15.35 -24.68
C LEU A 563 -5.89 -15.74 -24.15
N THR A 564 -4.85 -15.02 -24.53
CA THR A 564 -3.49 -15.30 -24.04
C THR A 564 -3.39 -15.13 -22.52
N ILE A 565 -4.28 -14.36 -21.89
CA ILE A 565 -4.37 -14.16 -20.42
C ILE A 565 -4.58 -15.49 -19.67
N PHE A 566 -5.14 -16.52 -20.30
CA PHE A 566 -5.25 -17.85 -19.68
C PHE A 566 -3.90 -18.47 -19.33
N SER A 567 -2.85 -18.15 -20.10
CA SER A 567 -1.51 -18.65 -19.88
C SER A 567 -0.58 -17.49 -19.63
N MET A 568 -0.05 -17.40 -18.41
CA MET A 568 0.89 -16.35 -18.04
C MET A 568 2.08 -16.26 -18.99
N ARG A 569 2.57 -17.40 -19.50
CA ARG A 569 3.68 -17.44 -20.47
C ARG A 569 3.31 -16.82 -21.81
N ILE A 570 2.11 -17.09 -22.32
CA ILE A 570 1.65 -16.59 -23.62
C ILE A 570 1.27 -15.10 -23.52
N SER A 571 0.64 -14.70 -22.42
CA SER A 571 0.34 -13.29 -22.14
C SER A 571 1.62 -12.45 -22.06
N ALA A 572 2.61 -12.90 -21.26
CA ALA A 572 3.91 -12.24 -21.18
C ALA A 572 4.59 -12.15 -22.55
N PHE A 573 4.58 -13.24 -23.34
CA PHE A 573 5.10 -13.22 -24.71
C PHE A 573 4.38 -12.19 -25.60
N THR A 574 3.06 -12.10 -25.52
CA THR A 574 2.27 -11.14 -26.32
C THR A 574 2.61 -9.69 -25.94
N LEU A 575 2.80 -9.40 -24.65
CA LEU A 575 3.26 -8.10 -24.18
C LEU A 575 4.68 -7.78 -24.66
N VAL A 576 5.60 -8.77 -24.62
CA VAL A 576 6.94 -8.62 -25.18
C VAL A 576 6.86 -8.32 -26.67
N CYS A 577 6.05 -9.04 -27.46
CA CYS A 577 5.84 -8.74 -28.87
C CYS A 577 5.31 -7.31 -29.09
N GLY A 578 4.37 -6.85 -28.27
CA GLY A 578 3.86 -5.49 -28.32
C GLY A 578 4.94 -4.43 -28.05
N ARG A 579 5.81 -4.66 -27.06
CA ARG A 579 6.92 -3.78 -26.74
C ARG A 579 8.00 -3.80 -27.82
N VAL A 580 8.33 -4.98 -28.33
CA VAL A 580 9.30 -5.19 -29.41
C VAL A 580 8.83 -4.56 -30.72
N LEU A 581 7.51 -4.47 -30.95
CA LEU A 581 6.95 -3.86 -32.16
C LEU A 581 7.39 -2.41 -32.36
N SER A 582 7.66 -1.64 -31.29
CA SER A 582 8.19 -0.29 -31.43
C SER A 582 9.62 -0.26 -31.96
N GLU A 583 10.47 -1.22 -31.55
CA GLU A 583 11.82 -1.38 -32.08
C GLU A 583 11.78 -1.82 -33.55
N LEU A 584 10.86 -2.74 -33.89
CA LEU A 584 10.61 -3.11 -35.28
C LEU A 584 10.15 -1.91 -36.11
N GLY A 585 9.33 -1.01 -35.55
CA GLY A 585 8.91 0.21 -36.21
C GLY A 585 10.07 1.14 -36.57
N LEU A 586 11.04 1.31 -35.66
CA LEU A 586 12.27 2.07 -35.94
C LEU A 586 13.11 1.43 -37.05
N PHE A 587 13.25 0.11 -36.99
CA PHE A 587 13.92 -0.66 -38.05
C PHE A 587 13.22 -0.49 -39.40
N LEU A 588 11.89 -0.67 -39.46
CA LEU A 588 11.09 -0.51 -40.68
C LEU A 588 11.23 0.91 -41.23
N SER A 589 11.26 1.93 -40.38
CA SER A 589 11.50 3.30 -40.81
C SER A 589 12.88 3.48 -41.45
N SER A 590 13.92 2.87 -40.88
CA SER A 590 15.27 2.90 -41.47
C SER A 590 15.34 2.09 -42.77
N LEU A 591 14.66 0.95 -42.83
CA LEU A 591 14.56 0.12 -44.02
C LEU A 591 13.86 0.86 -45.16
N VAL A 592 12.72 1.50 -44.90
CA VAL A 592 11.99 2.31 -45.89
C VAL A 592 12.87 3.46 -46.40
N PHE A 593 13.60 4.13 -45.50
CA PHE A 593 14.55 5.18 -45.91
C PHE A 593 15.63 4.65 -46.85
N LEU A 594 16.23 3.49 -46.54
CA LEU A 594 17.24 2.85 -47.40
C LEU A 594 16.63 2.39 -48.73
N ILE A 595 15.45 1.78 -48.72
CA ILE A 595 14.75 1.35 -49.93
C ILE A 595 14.50 2.54 -50.85
N VAL A 596 13.95 3.65 -50.34
CA VAL A 596 13.69 4.86 -51.14
C VAL A 596 15.00 5.48 -51.65
N THR A 597 16.04 5.52 -50.82
CA THR A 597 17.37 6.06 -51.20
C THR A 597 18.00 5.25 -52.32
N PHE A 598 18.01 3.93 -52.22
CA PHE A 598 18.60 3.06 -53.24
C PHE A 598 17.71 2.95 -54.49
N ALA A 599 16.38 2.89 -54.35
CA ALA A 599 15.46 2.86 -55.48
C ALA A 599 15.55 4.14 -56.33
N SER A 600 15.63 5.31 -55.69
CA SER A 600 15.84 6.58 -56.40
C SER A 600 17.24 6.69 -57.03
N SER A 601 18.26 6.12 -56.39
CA SER A 601 19.62 6.07 -56.94
C SER A 601 19.72 5.17 -58.16
N ILE A 602 19.06 4.00 -58.14
CA ILE A 602 19.03 3.07 -59.28
C ILE A 602 18.22 3.67 -60.43
N ALA A 603 17.04 4.24 -60.16
CA ALA A 603 16.20 4.88 -61.18
C ALA A 603 16.87 6.08 -61.88
N ALA A 604 17.92 6.66 -61.27
CA ALA A 604 18.72 7.72 -61.88
C ALA A 604 19.84 7.18 -62.81
N LEU A 605 20.15 5.89 -62.78
CA LEU A 605 21.09 5.25 -63.69
C LEU A 605 20.43 5.00 -65.05
N ASN A 606 21.19 5.13 -66.13
CA ASN A 606 20.74 4.73 -67.45
C ASN A 606 20.91 3.20 -67.60
N HIS A 607 19.85 2.46 -67.29
CA HIS A 607 19.82 1.00 -67.23
C HIS A 607 18.55 0.47 -67.93
N HIS A 608 18.46 -0.83 -68.20
CA HIS A 608 17.37 -1.46 -68.97
C HIS A 608 16.60 -2.54 -68.17
N CYS A 609 16.99 -2.80 -66.92
CA CYS A 609 16.28 -3.72 -66.03
C CYS A 609 14.82 -3.27 -65.73
N GLU A 610 13.83 -4.14 -66.02
CA GLU A 610 12.39 -3.85 -65.86
C GLU A 610 11.99 -3.62 -64.39
N ASP A 611 12.64 -4.34 -63.47
CA ASP A 611 12.36 -4.31 -62.03
C ASP A 611 12.75 -2.99 -61.35
N PHE A 612 13.48 -2.10 -62.04
CA PHE A 612 13.93 -0.82 -61.50
C PHE A 612 13.57 0.39 -62.37
N ILE A 613 12.67 0.24 -63.36
CA ILE A 613 12.29 1.32 -64.31
C ILE A 613 11.82 2.59 -63.59
N ASN A 614 11.02 2.44 -62.53
CA ASN A 614 10.45 3.56 -61.78
C ASN A 614 10.66 3.36 -60.29
N ILE A 615 10.73 4.46 -59.53
CA ILE A 615 10.94 4.44 -58.07
C ILE A 615 9.96 3.49 -57.33
N PRO A 616 8.63 3.47 -57.61
CA PRO A 616 7.72 2.57 -56.90
C PRO A 616 7.98 1.09 -57.18
N VAL A 617 8.32 0.75 -58.43
CA VAL A 617 8.62 -0.63 -58.85
C VAL A 617 9.96 -1.05 -58.25
N GLY A 618 10.99 -0.21 -58.39
CA GLY A 618 12.30 -0.44 -57.76
C GLY A 618 12.25 -0.54 -56.24
N ALA A 619 11.38 0.23 -55.58
CA ALA A 619 11.18 0.13 -54.13
C ALA A 619 10.52 -1.20 -53.72
N LEU A 620 9.56 -1.69 -54.51
CA LEU A 620 8.96 -3.02 -54.33
C LEU A 620 10.01 -4.13 -54.54
N SER A 621 10.79 -4.06 -55.62
CA SER A 621 11.87 -5.02 -55.90
C SER A 621 12.92 -5.04 -54.78
N LEU A 622 13.36 -3.86 -54.28
CA LEU A 622 14.27 -3.79 -53.13
C LEU A 622 13.64 -4.29 -51.82
N MET A 623 12.32 -4.11 -51.62
CA MET A 623 11.60 -4.67 -50.47
C MET A 623 11.58 -6.20 -50.55
N GLU A 624 11.28 -6.77 -51.72
CA GLU A 624 11.34 -8.21 -51.96
C GLU A 624 12.75 -8.77 -51.75
N ILE A 625 13.79 -8.06 -52.21
CA ILE A 625 15.18 -8.42 -51.95
C ILE A 625 15.46 -8.40 -50.44
N SER A 626 15.01 -7.37 -49.72
CA SER A 626 15.22 -7.26 -48.27
C SER A 626 14.56 -8.38 -47.46
N LEU A 627 13.42 -8.91 -47.95
CA LEU A 627 12.70 -10.03 -47.36
C LEU A 627 13.16 -11.41 -47.88
N GLY A 628 14.06 -11.45 -48.87
CA GLY A 628 14.50 -12.69 -49.52
C GLY A 628 13.42 -13.34 -50.40
N MET A 629 12.42 -12.58 -50.84
CA MET A 629 11.32 -13.03 -51.69
C MET A 629 11.55 -12.78 -53.18
N PHE A 630 12.65 -12.11 -53.53
CA PHE A 630 12.93 -11.73 -54.92
C PHE A 630 13.26 -12.95 -55.80
N PRO A 631 12.66 -13.10 -57.00
CA PRO A 631 12.83 -14.27 -57.85
C PRO A 631 14.29 -14.47 -58.32
N SER A 632 14.75 -15.73 -58.35
CA SER A 632 16.11 -16.07 -58.79
C SER A 632 16.38 -15.80 -60.28
N GLN A 633 15.33 -15.74 -61.10
CA GLN A 633 15.44 -15.48 -62.55
C GLN A 633 15.81 -14.02 -62.82
N ASN A 634 15.15 -13.09 -62.12
CA ASN A 634 15.38 -11.66 -62.23
C ASN A 634 16.78 -11.24 -61.74
N PHE A 635 17.40 -12.02 -60.86
CA PHE A 635 18.81 -11.81 -60.49
C PHE A 635 19.78 -11.99 -61.66
N GLN A 636 19.45 -12.79 -62.68
CA GLN A 636 20.29 -12.96 -63.87
C GLN A 636 20.29 -11.70 -64.72
N GLU A 637 19.14 -11.04 -64.85
CA GLU A 637 19.00 -9.79 -65.60
C GLU A 637 19.78 -8.63 -64.92
N ILE A 638 19.85 -8.64 -63.59
CA ILE A 638 20.67 -7.68 -62.83
C ILE A 638 22.17 -7.89 -63.07
N GLN A 639 22.62 -9.12 -63.36
CA GLN A 639 24.05 -9.42 -63.59
C GLN A 639 24.57 -8.84 -64.90
N ASP A 640 23.69 -8.63 -65.88
CA ASP A 640 24.05 -8.07 -67.19
C ASP A 640 24.40 -6.57 -67.10
N GLU A 641 23.93 -5.87 -66.06
CA GLU A 641 24.17 -4.43 -65.85
C GLU A 641 25.05 -4.16 -64.61
N ILE A 642 26.35 -3.97 -64.86
CA ILE A 642 27.39 -3.83 -63.80
C ILE A 642 27.06 -2.73 -62.78
N SER A 643 26.51 -1.59 -63.21
CA SER A 643 26.17 -0.47 -62.33
C SER A 643 25.04 -0.81 -61.37
N VAL A 644 23.98 -1.45 -61.87
CA VAL A 644 22.83 -1.90 -61.07
C VAL A 644 23.28 -3.01 -60.11
N LEU A 645 24.07 -3.98 -60.59
CA LEU A 645 24.64 -5.05 -59.78
C LEU A 645 25.44 -4.52 -58.59
N LEU A 646 26.31 -3.52 -58.80
CA LEU A 646 27.10 -2.93 -57.71
C LEU A 646 26.23 -2.24 -56.66
N THR A 647 25.22 -1.47 -57.10
CA THR A 647 24.31 -0.76 -56.19
C THR A 647 23.41 -1.71 -55.41
N VAL A 648 22.87 -2.75 -56.06
CA VAL A 648 22.09 -3.81 -55.40
C VAL A 648 22.96 -4.64 -54.45
N SER A 649 24.20 -4.95 -54.82
CA SER A 649 25.14 -5.65 -53.93
C SER A 649 25.46 -4.84 -52.68
N LEU A 650 25.67 -3.52 -52.83
CA LEU A 650 25.86 -2.62 -51.69
C LEU A 650 24.61 -2.57 -50.79
N PHE A 651 23.43 -2.49 -51.39
CA PHE A 651 22.16 -2.56 -50.66
C PHE A 651 22.04 -3.85 -49.84
N ILE A 652 22.33 -5.01 -50.43
CA ILE A 652 22.31 -6.31 -49.77
C ILE A 652 23.28 -6.34 -48.57
N ILE A 653 24.50 -5.82 -48.74
CA ILE A 653 25.48 -5.74 -47.64
C ILE A 653 24.94 -4.86 -46.50
N VAL A 654 24.41 -3.68 -46.82
CA VAL A 654 23.92 -2.74 -45.79
C VAL A 654 22.65 -3.27 -45.10
N VAL A 655 21.70 -3.80 -45.85
CA VAL A 655 20.38 -4.19 -45.33
C VAL A 655 20.37 -5.60 -44.76
N ILE A 656 20.86 -6.60 -45.50
CA ILE A 656 20.77 -8.00 -45.08
C ILE A 656 21.92 -8.35 -44.13
N VAL A 657 23.16 -8.00 -44.49
CA VAL A 657 24.33 -8.39 -43.67
C VAL A 657 24.43 -7.53 -42.41
N PHE A 658 24.19 -6.23 -42.50
CA PHE A 658 24.32 -5.34 -41.35
C PHE A 658 22.99 -5.12 -40.63
N LEU A 659 21.99 -4.54 -41.29
CA LEU A 659 20.77 -4.08 -40.61
C LEU A 659 19.92 -5.23 -40.04
N LEU A 660 19.72 -6.33 -40.78
CA LEU A 660 18.92 -7.46 -40.32
C LEU A 660 19.60 -8.22 -39.17
N ASN A 661 20.91 -8.43 -39.24
CA ASN A 661 21.67 -9.05 -38.16
C ASN A 661 21.69 -8.17 -36.90
N LEU A 662 21.78 -6.84 -37.08
CA LEU A 662 21.67 -5.89 -35.98
C LEU A 662 20.27 -5.96 -35.33
N LEU A 663 19.20 -6.04 -36.13
CA LEU A 663 17.84 -6.22 -35.64
C LEU A 663 17.73 -7.49 -34.80
N VAL A 664 18.19 -8.64 -35.30
CA VAL A 664 18.14 -9.91 -34.55
C VAL A 664 18.88 -9.81 -33.21
N ALA A 665 20.06 -9.17 -33.19
CA ALA A 665 20.82 -8.94 -31.97
C ALA A 665 20.06 -8.04 -30.98
N GLN A 666 19.48 -6.93 -31.46
CA GLN A 666 18.68 -6.02 -30.65
C GLN A 666 17.43 -6.69 -30.09
N LEU A 667 16.73 -7.48 -30.90
CA LEU A 667 15.54 -8.23 -30.48
C LEU A 667 15.85 -9.23 -29.37
N ASN A 668 16.95 -9.99 -29.50
CA ASN A 668 17.37 -10.93 -28.46
C ASN A 668 17.76 -10.23 -27.16
N GLY A 669 18.48 -9.10 -27.24
CA GLY A 669 18.85 -8.31 -26.06
C GLY A 669 17.64 -7.68 -25.37
N ALA A 670 16.71 -7.11 -26.14
CA ALA A 670 15.47 -6.55 -25.63
C ALA A 670 14.56 -7.63 -25.00
N TYR A 671 14.43 -8.80 -25.64
CA TYR A 671 13.67 -9.92 -25.10
C TYR A 671 14.23 -10.36 -23.73
N ALA A 672 15.53 -10.60 -23.63
CA ALA A 672 16.15 -11.10 -22.40
C ALA A 672 16.04 -10.12 -21.23
N SER A 673 16.12 -8.80 -21.50
CA SER A 673 16.06 -7.78 -20.45
C SER A 673 14.64 -7.46 -19.98
N VAL A 674 13.63 -7.65 -20.85
CA VAL A 674 12.26 -7.19 -20.61
C VAL A 674 11.32 -8.33 -20.21
N TYR A 675 11.70 -9.60 -20.46
CA TYR A 675 10.82 -10.75 -20.23
C TYR A 675 10.29 -10.84 -18.78
N ASP A 676 11.17 -10.72 -17.79
CA ASP A 676 10.80 -10.86 -16.38
C ASP A 676 9.82 -9.77 -15.95
N ASP A 677 10.05 -8.52 -16.37
CA ASP A 677 9.12 -7.41 -16.10
C ASP A 677 7.77 -7.62 -16.82
N MET A 678 7.77 -8.20 -18.03
CA MET A 678 6.54 -8.49 -18.78
C MET A 678 5.70 -9.60 -18.18
N VAL A 679 6.31 -10.57 -17.47
CA VAL A 679 5.56 -11.51 -16.63
C VAL A 679 4.81 -10.74 -15.53
N GLY A 680 5.46 -9.75 -14.91
CA GLY A 680 4.84 -8.84 -13.95
C GLY A 680 3.67 -8.06 -14.53
N TYR A 681 3.85 -7.41 -15.68
CA TYR A 681 2.75 -6.67 -16.35
C TYR A 681 1.59 -7.58 -16.78
N ALA A 682 1.87 -8.81 -17.23
CA ALA A 682 0.85 -9.80 -17.51
C ALA A 682 0.04 -10.14 -16.25
N ARG A 683 0.70 -10.25 -15.08
CA ARG A 683 0.03 -10.50 -13.80
C ARG A 683 -0.77 -9.29 -13.34
N LEU A 684 -0.27 -8.07 -13.50
CA LEU A 684 -1.03 -6.84 -13.20
C LEU A 684 -2.31 -6.77 -14.04
N THR A 685 -2.21 -7.06 -15.34
CA THR A 685 -3.36 -7.09 -16.25
C THR A 685 -4.38 -8.14 -15.81
N ARG A 686 -3.94 -9.36 -15.50
CA ARG A 686 -4.81 -10.40 -14.97
C ARG A 686 -5.41 -10.03 -13.61
N GLY A 687 -4.64 -9.38 -12.74
CA GLY A 687 -5.09 -8.87 -11.43
C GLY A 687 -6.24 -7.88 -11.57
N SER A 688 -6.12 -6.90 -12.48
CA SER A 688 -7.19 -5.96 -12.81
C SER A 688 -8.47 -6.65 -13.29
N ILE A 689 -8.33 -7.69 -14.13
CA ILE A 689 -9.46 -8.51 -14.59
C ILE A 689 -10.09 -9.29 -13.43
N ILE A 690 -9.28 -9.85 -12.53
CA ILE A 690 -9.78 -10.57 -11.33
C ILE A 690 -10.62 -9.62 -10.48
N VAL A 691 -10.09 -8.44 -10.14
CA VAL A 691 -10.80 -7.44 -9.33
C VAL A 691 -12.13 -7.06 -9.98
N SER A 692 -12.12 -6.74 -11.27
CA SER A 692 -13.33 -6.39 -12.02
C SER A 692 -14.34 -7.55 -12.10
N ALA A 693 -13.87 -8.80 -12.20
CA ALA A 693 -14.73 -9.98 -12.25
C ALA A 693 -15.37 -10.29 -10.89
N LEU A 694 -14.68 -10.00 -9.79
CA LEU A 694 -15.15 -10.25 -8.43
C LEU A 694 -16.33 -9.34 -8.04
N GLU A 695 -16.42 -8.13 -8.58
CA GLU A 695 -17.60 -7.25 -8.42
C GLU A 695 -18.90 -7.90 -8.91
N GLY A 696 -18.80 -8.79 -9.91
CA GLY A 696 -19.93 -9.53 -10.46
C GLY A 696 -20.24 -10.85 -9.75
N VAL A 697 -19.49 -11.24 -8.71
CA VAL A 697 -19.67 -12.53 -8.02
C VAL A 697 -20.78 -12.44 -6.98
N SER A 698 -21.76 -13.34 -7.07
CA SER A 698 -22.82 -13.45 -6.06
C SER A 698 -22.26 -13.87 -4.68
N ALA A 699 -22.83 -13.33 -3.60
CA ALA A 699 -22.45 -13.67 -2.22
C ALA A 699 -22.48 -15.18 -1.93
N ASN A 700 -23.45 -15.94 -2.46
CA ASN A 700 -23.52 -17.39 -2.27
C ASN A 700 -22.32 -18.14 -2.86
N ARG A 701 -21.83 -17.70 -4.02
CA ARG A 701 -20.65 -18.29 -4.66
C ARG A 701 -19.38 -17.93 -3.90
N TRP A 702 -19.29 -16.70 -3.41
CA TRP A 702 -18.20 -16.24 -2.55
C TRP A 702 -18.11 -17.05 -1.25
N GLN A 703 -19.21 -17.23 -0.54
CA GLN A 703 -19.23 -18.01 0.70
C GLN A 703 -18.85 -19.48 0.49
N ARG A 704 -19.30 -20.10 -0.61
CA ARG A 704 -18.87 -21.47 -0.97
C ARG A 704 -17.37 -21.54 -1.26
N PHE A 705 -16.82 -20.52 -1.91
CA PHE A 705 -15.39 -20.43 -2.17
C PHE A 705 -14.60 -20.30 -0.85
N LEU A 706 -14.98 -19.39 0.05
CA LEU A 706 -14.34 -19.26 1.36
C LEU A 706 -14.40 -20.56 2.18
N ALA A 707 -15.56 -21.22 2.21
CA ALA A 707 -15.73 -22.50 2.88
C ALA A 707 -14.81 -23.60 2.30
N SER A 708 -14.50 -23.54 1.00
CA SER A 708 -13.59 -24.50 0.34
C SER A 708 -12.11 -24.32 0.74
N LEU A 709 -11.71 -23.12 1.15
CA LEU A 709 -10.32 -22.80 1.52
C LEU A 709 -9.96 -23.26 2.94
N ARG A 710 -10.96 -23.51 3.80
CA ARG A 710 -10.78 -24.02 5.17
C ARG A 710 -9.79 -23.22 6.03
N PHE A 711 -9.88 -21.90 6.01
CA PHE A 711 -8.98 -21.03 6.78
C PHE A 711 -9.02 -21.24 8.31
N GLU A 712 -10.04 -21.90 8.85
CA GLU A 712 -10.14 -22.22 10.27
C GLU A 712 -9.36 -23.49 10.66
N GLU A 713 -8.93 -24.30 9.69
CA GLU A 713 -8.12 -25.49 9.92
C GLU A 713 -6.67 -25.11 10.23
N ARG A 714 -6.09 -25.70 11.27
CA ARG A 714 -4.68 -25.47 11.64
C ARG A 714 -3.77 -26.21 10.68
N LEU A 715 -2.75 -25.52 10.18
CA LEU A 715 -1.76 -26.09 9.26
C LEU A 715 -0.59 -26.69 10.03
N GLU A 716 -0.18 -27.91 9.66
CA GLU A 716 1.00 -28.53 10.24
C GLU A 716 2.30 -27.90 9.73
N PHE A 717 3.28 -27.74 10.61
CA PHE A 717 4.65 -27.42 10.22
C PHE A 717 5.39 -28.69 9.82
N ASN A 718 5.44 -29.68 10.73
CA ASN A 718 6.01 -31.00 10.49
C ASN A 718 5.04 -32.09 10.97
N GLU A 719 5.35 -33.36 10.70
CA GLU A 719 4.54 -34.49 11.18
C GLU A 719 4.37 -34.43 12.71
N GLY A 720 3.12 -34.30 13.17
CA GLY A 720 2.77 -34.19 14.58
C GLY A 720 2.92 -32.79 15.20
N ASP A 721 3.33 -31.79 14.41
CA ASP A 721 3.50 -30.41 14.85
C ASP A 721 2.41 -29.50 14.23
N VAL A 722 1.27 -29.43 14.91
CA VAL A 722 0.10 -28.66 14.48
C VAL A 722 0.34 -27.17 14.74
N GLY A 723 0.44 -26.41 13.66
CA GLY A 723 0.73 -24.98 13.67
C GLY A 723 -0.52 -24.10 13.72
N LEU A 724 -0.46 -22.98 13.00
CA LEU A 724 -1.44 -21.91 13.02
C LEU A 724 -2.50 -22.09 11.91
N ALA A 725 -3.68 -21.50 12.10
CA ALA A 725 -4.73 -21.43 11.10
C ALA A 725 -4.54 -20.19 10.19
N GLY A 726 -5.47 -19.95 9.26
CA GLY A 726 -5.50 -18.74 8.43
C GLY A 726 -4.61 -18.77 7.19
N GLY A 727 -4.10 -19.95 6.81
CA GLY A 727 -3.27 -20.12 5.63
C GLY A 727 -3.69 -21.26 4.73
N ILE A 728 -2.91 -21.46 3.66
CA ILE A 728 -3.02 -22.58 2.72
C ILE A 728 -1.67 -23.27 2.65
N GLN A 729 -1.69 -24.61 2.70
CA GLN A 729 -0.49 -25.44 2.60
C GLN A 729 -0.32 -25.96 1.18
N VAL A 730 0.88 -25.80 0.63
CA VAL A 730 1.28 -26.29 -0.69
C VAL A 730 2.65 -26.97 -0.63
N THR A 731 3.00 -27.68 -1.70
CA THR A 731 4.33 -28.28 -1.88
C THR A 731 5.11 -27.55 -2.97
N GLU A 732 6.35 -27.16 -2.67
CA GLU A 732 7.26 -26.48 -3.59
C GLU A 732 8.50 -27.32 -3.91
N PRO A 733 9.10 -27.18 -5.10
CA PRO A 733 10.40 -27.76 -5.39
C PRO A 733 11.48 -27.24 -4.44
N ALA A 734 12.27 -28.14 -3.85
CA ALA A 734 13.29 -27.77 -2.87
C ALA A 734 14.39 -26.84 -3.42
N ASN A 735 14.63 -26.87 -4.74
CA ASN A 735 15.69 -26.12 -5.40
C ASN A 735 15.31 -24.65 -5.67
N GLU A 736 14.03 -24.30 -5.68
CA GLU A 736 13.55 -22.97 -6.05
C GLU A 736 13.88 -21.93 -4.97
N HIS A 737 13.71 -22.33 -3.70
CA HIS A 737 14.01 -21.50 -2.52
C HIS A 737 14.79 -22.34 -1.49
N PRO A 738 16.13 -22.44 -1.59
CA PRO A 738 16.90 -23.23 -0.64
C PRO A 738 16.91 -22.54 0.73
N THR A 739 16.44 -23.23 1.77
CA THR A 739 16.56 -22.75 3.15
C THR A 739 17.11 -23.85 4.04
N THR A 740 18.18 -23.53 4.76
CA THR A 740 18.83 -24.43 5.71
C THR A 740 18.46 -24.13 7.16
N VAL A 741 17.81 -22.99 7.41
CA VAL A 741 17.48 -22.48 8.74
C VAL A 741 15.98 -22.65 9.02
N GLU A 742 15.64 -22.94 10.27
CA GLU A 742 14.25 -23.02 10.72
C GLU A 742 13.69 -21.60 10.94
N ASN A 743 12.58 -21.28 10.29
CA ASN A 743 11.93 -19.96 10.39
C ASN A 743 11.14 -19.78 11.71
N ILE A 744 10.88 -20.86 12.46
CA ILE A 744 10.18 -20.81 13.74
C ILE A 744 11.21 -20.67 14.86
N ARG A 745 11.03 -19.65 15.70
CA ARG A 745 11.84 -19.50 16.91
C ARG A 745 11.21 -20.25 18.06
N ARG A 746 11.81 -21.38 18.42
CA ARG A 746 11.33 -22.25 19.51
C ARG A 746 12.09 -21.95 20.79
N PHE A 747 11.37 -21.72 21.88
CA PHE A 747 11.95 -21.46 23.19
C PHE A 747 11.52 -22.52 24.19
N GLY A 748 12.50 -23.08 24.92
CA GLY A 748 12.24 -23.89 26.10
C GLY A 748 11.96 -23.02 27.34
N GLY A 749 11.32 -23.60 28.35
CA GLY A 749 11.13 -22.97 29.67
C GLY A 749 9.66 -22.68 30.01
N SER A 750 9.44 -21.63 30.82
CA SER A 750 8.09 -21.23 31.25
C SER A 750 7.24 -20.78 30.06
N THR A 751 5.98 -21.22 30.04
CA THR A 751 4.96 -20.93 29.00
C THR A 751 3.96 -19.86 29.43
N SER A 752 4.21 -19.17 30.54
CA SER A 752 3.31 -18.11 31.02
C SER A 752 3.27 -16.94 30.02
N PRO A 753 2.09 -16.56 29.48
CA PRO A 753 1.97 -15.45 28.53
C PRO A 753 2.39 -14.09 29.09
N ALA A 754 2.42 -13.95 30.41
CA ALA A 754 2.82 -12.73 31.11
C ALA A 754 4.34 -12.55 31.18
N MET A 755 5.12 -13.60 30.93
CA MET A 755 6.58 -13.53 30.91
C MET A 755 7.07 -13.03 29.54
N PRO A 756 8.24 -12.38 29.45
CA PRO A 756 8.89 -12.08 28.18
C PRO A 756 9.49 -13.34 27.52
N TRP A 757 9.89 -13.23 26.26
CA TRP A 757 10.73 -14.24 25.62
C TRP A 757 12.13 -14.25 26.26
N PRO A 758 12.80 -15.41 26.36
CA PRO A 758 14.22 -15.45 26.71
C PRO A 758 15.04 -14.59 25.73
N GLU A 759 16.15 -14.01 26.19
CA GLU A 759 17.02 -13.21 25.32
C GLU A 759 17.42 -14.01 24.08
N GLU A 760 17.05 -13.49 22.91
CA GLU A 760 17.44 -14.06 21.63
C GLU A 760 18.93 -13.79 21.43
N VAL A 761 19.75 -14.85 21.40
CA VAL A 761 21.16 -14.71 21.00
C VAL A 761 21.19 -14.45 19.50
N HIS A 762 21.17 -13.17 19.11
CA HIS A 762 21.32 -12.78 17.72
C HIS A 762 22.76 -13.03 17.23
N GLY A 763 22.88 -13.37 15.95
CA GLY A 763 24.18 -13.63 15.29
C GLY A 763 25.19 -12.51 15.48
N ASP A 764 24.74 -11.24 15.43
CA ASP A 764 25.61 -10.07 15.65
C ASP A 764 26.20 -10.04 17.07
N GLU A 765 25.45 -10.47 18.09
CA GLU A 765 25.99 -10.60 19.45
C GLU A 765 26.88 -11.84 19.59
N ALA A 766 26.64 -12.89 18.82
CA ALA A 766 27.52 -14.06 18.79
C ALA A 766 28.86 -13.71 18.13
N GLU A 767 28.86 -12.94 17.04
CA GLU A 767 30.05 -12.35 16.43
C GLU A 767 30.72 -11.37 17.39
N ASP A 768 30.01 -10.44 18.04
CA ASP A 768 30.61 -9.54 19.03
C ASP A 768 31.15 -10.27 20.27
N LYS A 769 30.49 -11.36 20.70
CA LYS A 769 30.97 -12.23 21.79
C LYS A 769 32.17 -13.05 21.33
N LEU A 770 32.20 -13.54 20.09
CA LEU A 770 33.33 -14.24 19.47
C LEU A 770 34.51 -13.30 19.27
N ASP A 771 34.31 -12.07 18.80
CA ASP A 771 35.31 -11.01 18.68
C ASP A 771 35.86 -10.61 20.05
N ARG A 772 34.99 -10.54 21.08
CA ARG A 772 35.44 -10.32 22.46
C ARG A 772 36.25 -11.52 22.97
N LEU A 773 35.82 -12.75 22.68
CA LEU A 773 36.55 -13.96 23.06
C LEU A 773 37.90 -14.03 22.33
N GLU A 774 37.94 -13.71 21.04
CA GLU A 774 39.13 -13.66 20.21
C GLU A 774 40.10 -12.59 20.72
N LYS A 775 39.60 -11.38 21.06
CA LYS A 775 40.40 -10.33 21.70
C LYS A 775 40.93 -10.75 23.07
N VAL A 776 40.17 -11.52 23.85
CA VAL A 776 40.61 -12.07 25.15
C VAL A 776 41.66 -13.17 24.95
N ILE A 777 41.46 -14.07 23.98
CA ILE A 777 42.41 -15.13 23.61
C ILE A 777 43.71 -14.50 23.11
N LEU A 778 43.66 -13.53 22.20
CA LEU A 778 44.81 -12.78 21.69
C LEU A 778 45.56 -12.06 22.80
N ARG A 779 44.86 -11.45 23.78
CA ARG A 779 45.50 -10.85 24.96
C ARG A 779 46.16 -11.90 25.85
N ALA A 780 45.56 -13.09 25.99
CA ALA A 780 46.12 -14.19 26.76
C ALA A 780 47.36 -14.80 26.08
N THR A 781 47.32 -15.08 24.77
CA THR A 781 48.48 -15.57 24.00
C THR A 781 49.60 -14.55 23.93
N LYS A 782 49.30 -13.24 23.84
CA LYS A 782 50.32 -12.17 23.89
C LYS A 782 50.97 -12.06 25.29
N LYS A 783 50.24 -12.34 26.37
CA LYS A 783 50.81 -12.45 27.74
C LYS A 783 51.67 -13.70 27.93
N ILE A 784 51.31 -14.82 27.31
CA ILE A 784 52.09 -16.07 27.36
C ILE A 784 53.39 -15.94 26.55
N THR A 785 53.33 -15.37 25.35
CA THR A 785 54.51 -15.16 24.48
C THR A 785 55.45 -14.07 25.00
N SER A 786 54.95 -13.03 25.67
CA SER A 786 55.80 -12.01 26.31
C SER A 786 56.48 -12.50 27.60
N ARG A 787 55.87 -13.44 28.35
CA ARG A 787 56.54 -14.10 29.49
C ARG A 787 57.63 -15.09 29.06
N SER A 788 57.54 -15.67 27.87
CA SER A 788 58.55 -16.61 27.37
C SER A 788 59.85 -15.96 26.90
N LYS A 789 59.91 -14.62 26.74
CA LYS A 789 61.09 -13.92 26.19
C LYS A 789 62.03 -13.31 27.24
N LYS A 790 61.82 -13.54 28.55
CA LYS A 790 62.64 -12.91 29.61
C LYS A 790 63.65 -13.82 30.32
N ASN A 791 63.87 -15.05 29.84
CA ASN A 791 64.98 -15.91 30.30
C ASN A 791 65.78 -16.43 29.09
N GLY A 792 66.88 -15.75 28.77
CA GLY A 792 67.78 -16.13 27.67
C GLY A 792 68.94 -15.15 27.53
N THR A 793 69.94 -15.30 28.39
CA THR A 793 71.28 -14.71 28.34
C THR A 793 72.05 -15.03 27.04
N GLY A 794 72.79 -14.06 26.48
CA GLY A 794 73.94 -14.34 25.61
C GLY A 794 74.29 -13.29 24.52
N SER A 795 75.14 -12.32 24.87
CA SER A 795 76.33 -11.83 24.13
C SER A 795 76.41 -11.94 22.58
N SER A 796 76.51 -10.80 21.86
CA SER A 796 77.75 -10.29 21.19
C SER A 796 77.50 -9.32 20.00
N SER A 797 78.11 -8.13 20.10
CA SER A 797 78.78 -7.27 19.09
C SER A 797 78.33 -7.08 17.62
N MET A 798 78.43 -5.80 17.22
CA MET A 798 78.85 -5.20 15.93
C MET A 798 77.81 -4.61 14.95
N ALA A 799 77.84 -3.26 14.91
CA ALA A 799 78.02 -2.36 13.75
C ALA A 799 76.96 -2.26 12.63
N GLY A 800 76.58 -1.00 12.32
CA GLY A 800 76.27 -0.58 10.94
C GLY A 800 75.07 0.35 10.71
N SER A 801 75.29 1.66 10.84
CA SER A 801 74.86 2.80 9.98
C SER A 801 73.51 2.82 9.21
N SER A 802 72.86 4.00 9.31
CA SER A 802 72.04 4.74 8.31
C SER A 802 70.71 4.11 7.81
N SER A 803 69.59 4.79 7.58
CA SER A 803 69.28 6.22 7.35
C SER A 803 67.76 6.42 7.23
N GLN A 804 67.32 7.67 7.46
CA GLN A 804 66.13 8.37 6.90
C GLN A 804 64.73 8.05 7.48
N MET A 805 64.15 9.02 8.23
CA MET A 805 63.17 10.05 7.78
C MET A 805 61.77 9.45 7.60
N SER A 806 60.66 9.96 8.14
CA SER A 806 60.27 11.25 8.74
C SER A 806 58.90 10.99 9.42
N SER A 807 58.69 11.33 10.70
CA SER A 807 57.98 12.56 11.18
C SER A 807 56.88 13.03 10.21
N THR A 808 55.62 13.13 10.62
CA THR A 808 55.10 14.23 11.48
C THR A 808 53.77 13.79 12.12
N SER A 809 53.65 13.83 13.46
CA SER A 809 53.14 14.96 14.29
C SER A 809 51.62 15.01 14.25
N ASP A 810 50.83 15.26 15.29
CA ASP A 810 50.92 15.74 16.67
C ASP A 810 49.43 15.74 17.10
N GLN A 811 48.94 15.79 18.33
CA GLN A 811 49.45 16.09 19.65
C GLN A 811 48.30 15.78 20.65
N ASP A 812 48.69 15.62 21.91
CA ASP A 812 47.97 16.01 23.13
C ASP A 812 46.72 15.22 23.56
N SER A 813 46.52 14.89 24.84
CA SER A 813 47.26 15.24 26.06
C SER A 813 46.92 14.27 27.20
N SER A 814 47.92 14.06 28.05
CA SER A 814 47.95 13.35 29.34
C SER A 814 46.99 13.91 30.39
N GLY A 815 46.34 13.07 31.19
CA GLY A 815 46.70 12.83 32.60
C GLY A 815 45.75 13.58 33.55
N ALA A 816 45.38 13.15 34.76
CA ALA A 816 45.84 12.07 35.62
C ALA A 816 44.76 11.76 36.69
N ASP A 817 44.78 10.52 37.15
CA ASP A 817 44.57 10.00 38.52
C ASP A 817 43.75 10.77 39.57
N GLY A 818 42.84 10.02 40.20
CA GLY A 818 42.24 10.27 41.50
C GLY A 818 41.73 8.97 42.12
N SER A 819 42.50 8.45 43.08
CA SER A 819 42.24 7.30 43.94
C SER A 819 41.19 7.56 45.03
N GLU A 820 40.14 6.75 45.09
CA GLU A 820 39.66 5.94 46.24
C GLU A 820 38.58 4.95 45.78
#